data_AF-A0AAN9V2A7-F1
#
_entry.id   AF-A0AAN9V2A7-F1
#
_cell.length_a   1.000
_cell.length_b   1.000
_cell.length_c   1.000
_cell.angle_alpha   90.00
_cell.angle_beta   90.00
_cell.angle_gamma   90.00
#
_symmetry.space_group_name_H-M   'P 1'
#
loop_
_entity.id
_entity.type
_entity.pdbx_description
1 polymer ?
#
loop_
_entity_poly.entity_id
_entity_poly.type
_entity_poly.pdbx_seq_one_letter_code
_entity_poly.pdbx_strand_id
1 'polypeptide(L)'
;MVDNNISSFLSKQVRNMVVEVGIPHLRNHNCKYKYLNHRFTFNWEKIEAILCISDDFCIHDQPSSWFIDKINKVWPIFTEAHYFYNCTQPNLVDMQDLYEWTSHPKEIEEYLNRFLSSDLPTAEAILFLTAVLERSLGNLFLLKGSNVPSLLRDLLSTTEIEIILGKIPVVFLQLLVGTPLALNLRNIVWHGFPRQDELYPHFVSTLFSVILSIGELLLERNIDFFTIPKRQQIEFPEATSLDTFISVQEYCEEIFELFFHSNFIPKCHFSYWKCALEHYKNKRFGHALLLLLPQVEHMLRCLYCRINDCLEQMLTAESISLYTTLNEIMMENIINIDGVCRENKIINFLGESVMEMLQDIFVHPAGPRLRDKIGHGECNLTDIPEQLVNQIISVVVVIEMKSWEELPNQTLKKKVHVELKNQIHNMCKNYITKFHPTSLLKVTIRHCLLNLNTLSIYITQHSNNDIDQSILSCKSSDMICLIQEILNKVQKNDLYSCIESVSACVVSMKIQTLFRHKSENEVVNILRQIMDNLDQICEQVMEIVQEKCSLYSQRLLRSRQRETFKRMLCLIPQLKDILFCITCIIVMCLQFVNNICSLLEQELESLLKFCRMILQFVQNVVSLTKRDKNRWLEIQMLSEKFCKNVIKNFNSPFFFRLVLSDNTQ
;
A
#
# COMPACT_ATOMS: atom_id res chain seq x y z
N MET A 1 -6.33 31.33 6.19
CA MET A 1 -5.41 31.27 5.03
C MET A 1 -4.16 30.58 5.55
N VAL A 2 -3.62 29.55 4.89
CA VAL A 2 -2.23 29.14 5.19
C VAL A 2 -1.38 30.38 4.94
N ASP A 3 -0.65 30.80 5.96
CA ASP A 3 -0.10 32.16 6.00
C ASP A 3 0.84 32.36 4.80
N ASN A 4 0.62 33.44 4.03
CA ASN A 4 1.44 33.79 2.86
C ASN A 4 2.90 34.16 3.25
N ASN A 5 3.28 33.96 4.52
CA ASN A 5 4.52 34.43 5.13
C ASN A 5 5.47 33.31 5.55
N ILE A 6 5.11 32.02 5.42
CA ILE A 6 6.09 30.94 5.66
C ILE A 6 7.10 30.94 4.53
N SER A 7 8.31 31.43 4.80
CA SER A 7 9.38 31.51 3.81
C SER A 7 9.93 30.14 3.42
N SER A 8 9.82 29.15 4.31
CA SER A 8 10.41 27.81 4.20
C SER A 8 9.67 26.82 5.09
N PHE A 9 9.44 25.59 4.61
CA PHE A 9 8.98 24.46 5.43
C PHE A 9 10.15 23.60 5.93
N LEU A 10 11.39 24.03 5.75
CA LEU A 10 12.55 23.52 6.46
C LEU A 10 12.71 24.30 7.76
N SER A 11 12.89 23.62 8.90
CA SER A 11 13.22 24.31 10.15
C SER A 11 14.57 25.02 10.02
N LYS A 12 14.86 25.98 10.89
CA LYS A 12 16.09 26.77 10.81
C LYS A 12 17.35 25.91 10.72
N GLN A 13 17.41 24.82 11.51
CA GLN A 13 18.55 23.91 11.51
C GLN A 13 18.66 23.13 10.19
N VAL A 14 17.54 22.58 9.71
CA VAL A 14 17.50 21.82 8.46
C VAL A 14 17.80 22.72 7.26
N ARG A 15 17.23 23.93 7.23
CA ARG A 15 17.49 24.94 6.20
C ARG A 15 18.96 25.36 6.18
N ASN A 16 19.58 25.53 7.36
CA ASN A 16 21.01 25.81 7.43
C ASN A 16 21.83 24.69 6.77
N MET A 17 21.51 23.42 7.04
CA MET A 17 22.21 22.27 6.49
C MET A 17 22.02 22.09 4.97
N VAL A 18 20.78 22.17 4.50
CA VAL A 18 20.41 21.90 3.11
C VAL A 18 20.72 23.09 2.19
N VAL A 19 20.53 24.32 2.69
CA VAL A 19 20.58 25.54 1.87
C VAL A 19 21.78 26.42 2.22
N GLU A 20 21.89 26.86 3.47
CA GLU A 20 22.78 27.99 3.83
C GLU A 20 24.26 27.63 3.86
N VAL A 21 24.61 26.47 4.40
CA VAL A 21 25.99 25.96 4.46
C VAL A 21 26.60 25.85 3.05
N GLY A 22 25.77 25.58 2.04
CA GLY A 22 26.20 25.46 0.65
C GLY A 22 26.49 26.79 -0.06
N ILE A 23 25.85 27.89 0.35
CA ILE A 23 25.88 29.18 -0.37
C ILE A 23 27.31 29.69 -0.66
N PRO A 24 28.27 29.66 0.29
CA PRO A 24 29.62 30.15 0.04
C PRO A 24 30.36 29.38 -1.07
N HIS A 25 30.06 28.09 -1.20
CA HIS A 25 30.75 27.20 -2.12
C HIS A 25 30.18 27.26 -3.54
N LEU A 26 28.89 27.59 -3.70
CA LEU A 26 28.25 27.76 -5.01
C LEU A 26 28.94 28.83 -5.87
N ARG A 27 29.67 29.77 -5.24
CA ARG A 27 30.38 30.88 -5.91
C ARG A 27 31.84 30.56 -6.25
N ASN A 28 32.37 29.44 -5.77
CA ASN A 28 33.80 29.16 -5.79
C ASN A 28 34.13 28.08 -6.84
N HIS A 29 34.36 28.51 -8.08
CA HIS A 29 34.63 27.62 -9.22
C HIS A 29 36.13 27.26 -9.35
N ASN A 30 36.72 26.65 -8.32
CA ASN A 30 38.12 26.23 -8.44
C ASN A 30 38.21 24.91 -9.23
N CYS A 31 38.64 25.01 -10.50
CA CYS A 31 38.65 23.97 -11.54
C CYS A 31 39.67 22.82 -11.35
N LYS A 32 40.06 22.44 -10.13
CA LYS A 32 40.92 21.27 -9.93
C LYS A 32 40.06 20.09 -9.48
N TYR A 33 39.77 19.19 -10.42
CA TYR A 33 39.13 17.90 -10.11
C TYR A 33 39.98 17.16 -9.08
N LYS A 34 39.46 17.06 -7.86
CA LYS A 34 40.13 16.47 -6.70
C LYS A 34 39.34 15.31 -6.13
N TYR A 35 38.02 15.38 -6.20
CA TYR A 35 37.10 14.43 -5.57
C TYR A 35 36.44 13.49 -6.56
N LEU A 36 36.44 13.80 -7.86
CA LEU A 36 35.96 12.92 -8.92
C LEU A 36 37.10 12.47 -9.85
N ASN A 37 36.96 11.27 -10.40
CA ASN A 37 37.80 10.77 -11.48
C ASN A 37 37.11 10.95 -12.86
N HIS A 38 37.79 10.52 -13.93
CA HIS A 38 37.29 10.64 -15.31
C HIS A 38 36.02 9.83 -15.62
N ARG A 39 35.68 8.85 -14.78
CA ARG A 39 34.46 8.03 -14.87
C ARG A 39 33.30 8.58 -14.05
N PHE A 40 33.40 9.83 -13.57
CA PHE A 40 32.39 10.49 -12.73
C PHE A 40 32.17 9.82 -11.36
N THR A 41 33.11 8.96 -10.94
CA THR A 41 33.10 8.31 -9.63
C THR A 41 33.99 9.04 -8.64
N PHE A 42 33.75 8.82 -7.35
CA PHE A 42 34.43 9.49 -6.26
C PHE A 42 35.79 8.90 -5.95
N ASN A 43 36.76 9.78 -5.70
CA ASN A 43 38.01 9.40 -5.08
C ASN A 43 37.81 9.25 -3.55
N TRP A 44 37.56 8.02 -3.12
CA TRP A 44 37.27 7.71 -1.72
C TRP A 44 38.42 8.04 -0.76
N GLU A 45 39.68 7.95 -1.17
CA GLU A 45 40.83 8.36 -0.33
C GLU A 45 40.80 9.87 -0.03
N LYS A 46 40.42 10.69 -1.02
CA LYS A 46 40.30 12.14 -0.83
C LYS A 46 39.08 12.51 0.01
N ILE A 47 38.00 11.74 -0.08
CA ILE A 47 36.81 11.90 0.75
C ILE A 47 37.12 11.47 2.19
N GLU A 48 37.83 10.37 2.39
CA GLU A 48 38.31 9.91 3.71
C GLU A 48 39.13 11.00 4.40
N ALA A 49 40.05 11.64 3.67
CA ALA A 49 40.85 12.75 4.19
C ALA A 49 40.02 13.99 4.60
N ILE A 50 38.76 14.11 4.14
CA ILE A 50 37.82 15.14 4.60
C ILE A 50 37.02 14.67 5.82
N LEU A 51 36.53 13.42 5.74
CA LEU A 51 35.72 12.84 6.80
C LEU A 51 36.53 12.61 8.06
N CYS A 52 37.84 12.33 7.96
CA CYS A 52 38.77 12.14 9.09
C CYS A 52 38.16 11.32 10.23
N ILE A 53 37.65 10.13 9.91
CA ILE A 53 36.98 9.24 10.89
C ILE A 53 37.93 8.10 11.30
N SER A 54 37.77 7.61 12.53
CA SER A 54 38.53 6.49 13.08
C SER A 54 37.90 5.14 12.76
N ASP A 55 38.62 4.03 13.01
CA ASP A 55 38.14 2.67 12.80
C ASP A 55 36.94 2.29 13.70
N ASP A 56 36.84 2.88 14.89
CA ASP A 56 35.73 2.70 15.84
C ASP A 56 34.59 3.74 15.67
N PHE A 57 34.69 4.63 14.67
CA PHE A 57 33.71 5.66 14.42
C PHE A 57 32.29 5.11 14.20
N CYS A 58 31.33 5.67 14.95
CA CYS A 58 29.89 5.47 14.77
C CYS A 58 29.24 6.84 14.53
N ILE A 59 28.48 6.98 13.43
CA ILE A 59 27.85 8.25 13.05
C ILE A 59 26.73 8.65 14.02
N HIS A 60 26.06 7.66 14.64
CA HIS A 60 24.90 7.90 15.51
C HIS A 60 25.29 8.50 16.86
N ASP A 61 26.56 8.38 17.25
CA ASP A 61 27.10 8.93 18.49
C ASP A 61 27.61 10.38 18.33
N GLN A 62 27.53 10.94 17.13
CA GLN A 62 28.08 12.28 16.85
C GLN A 62 27.12 13.41 17.23
N PRO A 63 27.63 14.52 17.79
CA PRO A 63 26.81 15.69 18.12
C PRO A 63 26.41 16.48 16.86
N SER A 64 25.35 17.30 16.95
CA SER A 64 24.89 18.15 15.83
C SER A 64 25.97 19.08 15.26
N SER A 65 26.92 19.53 16.08
CA SER A 65 28.05 20.36 15.63
C SER A 65 28.98 19.62 14.67
N TRP A 66 29.16 18.31 14.85
CA TRP A 66 29.96 17.48 13.95
C TRP A 66 29.30 17.40 12.58
N PHE A 67 27.98 17.20 12.52
CA PHE A 67 27.26 17.16 11.26
C PHE A 67 27.40 18.48 10.48
N ILE A 68 27.24 19.63 11.15
CA ILE A 68 27.39 20.94 10.50
C ILE A 68 28.81 21.12 9.92
N ASP A 69 29.85 20.79 10.71
CA ASP A 69 31.24 20.82 10.25
C ASP A 69 31.46 19.92 9.02
N LYS A 70 30.93 18.70 9.06
CA LYS A 70 31.13 17.73 7.98
C LYS A 70 30.36 18.09 6.73
N ILE A 71 29.10 18.54 6.83
CA ILE A 71 28.33 19.04 5.68
C ILE A 71 29.05 20.21 5.00
N ASN A 72 29.57 21.16 5.78
CA ASN A 72 30.36 22.26 5.23
C ASN A 72 31.62 21.77 4.48
N LYS A 73 32.30 20.76 5.01
CA LYS A 73 33.51 20.19 4.40
C LYS A 73 33.26 19.30 3.18
N VAL A 74 32.11 18.62 3.09
CA VAL A 74 31.77 17.80 1.91
C VAL A 74 31.13 18.61 0.79
N TRP A 75 30.62 19.80 1.05
CA TRP A 75 29.99 20.63 0.03
C TRP A 75 30.85 20.94 -1.23
N PRO A 76 32.17 21.13 -1.11
CA PRO A 76 33.07 21.20 -2.27
C PRO A 76 32.98 19.98 -3.19
N ILE A 77 32.69 18.78 -2.67
CA ILE A 77 32.49 17.56 -3.45
C ILE A 77 31.24 17.71 -4.33
N PHE A 78 30.14 18.24 -3.78
CA PHE A 78 28.90 18.44 -4.54
C PHE A 78 29.08 19.49 -5.64
N THR A 79 29.83 20.55 -5.32
CA THR A 79 30.19 21.62 -6.26
C THR A 79 31.04 21.08 -7.40
N GLU A 80 32.07 20.29 -7.08
CA GLU A 80 32.92 19.65 -8.09
C GLU A 80 32.14 18.67 -8.95
N ALA A 81 31.29 17.81 -8.36
CA ALA A 81 30.47 16.87 -9.11
C ALA A 81 29.61 17.60 -10.14
N HIS A 82 28.85 18.61 -9.69
CA HIS A 82 27.98 19.38 -10.59
C HIS A 82 28.74 20.07 -11.70
N TYR A 83 29.85 20.72 -11.36
CA TYR A 83 30.73 21.36 -12.34
C TYR A 83 31.25 20.35 -13.37
N PHE A 84 31.67 19.17 -12.92
CA PHE A 84 32.19 18.12 -13.80
C PHE A 84 31.16 17.59 -14.79
N TYR A 85 29.92 17.36 -14.35
CA TYR A 85 28.81 17.00 -15.26
C TYR A 85 28.55 18.09 -16.31
N ASN A 86 28.53 19.36 -15.89
CA ASN A 86 28.27 20.48 -16.81
C ASN A 86 29.39 20.67 -17.84
N CYS A 87 30.65 20.52 -17.44
CA CYS A 87 31.80 20.76 -18.30
C CYS A 87 32.16 19.58 -19.21
N THR A 88 32.10 18.35 -18.70
CA THR A 88 32.62 17.19 -19.40
C THR A 88 31.54 16.45 -20.18
N GLN A 89 30.28 16.49 -19.72
CA GLN A 89 29.13 15.78 -20.30
C GLN A 89 29.41 14.27 -20.52
N PRO A 90 28.99 13.39 -19.59
CA PRO A 90 29.38 11.98 -19.65
C PRO A 90 28.91 11.27 -20.92
N ASN A 91 29.77 10.41 -21.47
CA ASN A 91 29.35 9.42 -22.46
C ASN A 91 28.70 8.23 -21.75
N LEU A 92 27.39 8.07 -21.90
CA LEU A 92 26.60 7.04 -21.21
C LEU A 92 27.05 5.62 -21.54
N VAL A 93 27.47 5.39 -22.78
CA VAL A 93 27.94 4.06 -23.24
C VAL A 93 29.17 3.61 -22.44
N ASP A 94 30.05 4.55 -22.10
CA ASP A 94 31.31 4.27 -21.39
C ASP A 94 31.12 4.07 -19.87
N MET A 95 29.91 4.31 -19.36
CA MET A 95 29.58 4.20 -17.93
C MET A 95 28.50 3.15 -17.64
N GLN A 96 28.04 2.42 -18.65
CA GLN A 96 26.96 1.44 -18.50
C GLN A 96 27.26 0.41 -17.41
N ASP A 97 28.50 -0.09 -17.40
CA ASP A 97 29.03 -1.03 -16.41
C ASP A 97 29.06 -0.47 -14.97
N LEU A 98 28.86 0.83 -14.76
CA LEU A 98 28.86 1.46 -13.43
C LEU A 98 27.46 1.62 -12.82
N TYR A 99 26.38 1.49 -13.60
CA TYR A 99 25.01 1.59 -13.07
C TYR A 99 24.15 0.35 -13.33
N GLU A 100 24.66 -0.66 -14.03
CA GLU A 100 23.98 -1.94 -14.27
C GLU A 100 23.64 -2.72 -12.99
N TRP A 101 24.37 -2.49 -11.90
CA TRP A 101 24.08 -3.10 -10.60
C TRP A 101 22.75 -2.63 -9.98
N THR A 102 22.21 -1.51 -10.47
CA THR A 102 20.97 -0.93 -9.94
C THR A 102 19.74 -1.73 -10.36
N SER A 103 18.63 -1.49 -9.66
CA SER A 103 17.33 -2.09 -10.00
C SER A 103 16.71 -1.56 -11.30
N HIS A 104 17.12 -0.39 -11.78
CA HIS A 104 16.47 0.35 -12.88
C HIS A 104 17.50 1.04 -13.81
N PRO A 105 18.40 0.29 -14.47
CA PRO A 105 19.52 0.88 -15.20
C PRO A 105 19.09 1.71 -16.42
N LYS A 106 17.98 1.35 -17.09
CA LYS A 106 17.48 2.10 -18.26
C LYS A 106 16.91 3.46 -17.84
N GLU A 107 16.22 3.49 -16.72
CA GLU A 107 15.63 4.70 -16.16
C GLU A 107 16.73 5.61 -15.60
N ILE A 108 17.81 5.06 -15.03
CA ILE A 108 19.00 5.85 -14.67
C ILE A 108 19.57 6.57 -15.90
N GLU A 109 19.69 5.88 -17.03
CA GLU A 109 20.16 6.47 -18.29
C GLU A 109 19.22 7.59 -18.77
N GLU A 110 17.90 7.36 -18.70
CA GLU A 110 16.89 8.37 -19.07
C GLU A 110 16.98 9.62 -18.18
N TYR A 111 17.05 9.44 -16.85
CA TYR A 111 17.16 10.55 -15.90
C TYR A 111 18.49 11.29 -16.07
N LEU A 112 19.58 10.60 -16.35
CA LEU A 112 20.86 11.25 -16.60
C LEU A 112 20.80 12.09 -17.87
N ASN A 113 20.23 11.57 -18.97
CA ASN A 113 20.00 12.35 -20.19
C ASN A 113 19.17 13.62 -19.94
N ARG A 114 18.05 13.51 -19.22
CA ARG A 114 17.21 14.66 -18.86
C ARG A 114 17.91 15.65 -17.94
N PHE A 115 18.78 15.16 -17.06
CA PHE A 115 19.60 16.01 -16.20
C PHE A 115 20.60 16.84 -17.03
N LEU A 116 21.28 16.21 -17.98
CA LEU A 116 22.24 16.88 -18.87
C LEU A 116 21.57 17.90 -19.81
N SER A 117 20.35 17.63 -20.25
CA SER A 117 19.55 18.58 -21.03
C SER A 117 18.90 19.70 -20.20
N SER A 118 19.13 19.72 -18.88
CA SER A 118 18.50 20.67 -17.94
C SER A 118 16.96 20.63 -17.94
N ASP A 119 16.38 19.49 -18.32
CA ASP A 119 14.92 19.24 -18.42
C ASP A 119 14.39 18.37 -17.24
N LEU A 120 15.21 18.20 -16.21
CA LEU A 120 14.88 17.38 -15.06
C LEU A 120 14.67 18.25 -13.81
N PRO A 121 13.44 18.30 -13.26
CA PRO A 121 13.19 18.93 -11.98
C PRO A 121 14.03 18.28 -10.87
N THR A 122 14.74 19.09 -10.07
CA THR A 122 15.65 18.60 -9.02
C THR A 122 14.94 17.72 -7.99
N ALA A 123 13.71 18.06 -7.60
CA ALA A 123 12.92 17.24 -6.67
C ALA A 123 12.58 15.87 -7.28
N GLU A 124 12.15 15.82 -8.55
CA GLU A 124 11.85 14.57 -9.26
C GLU A 124 13.08 13.66 -9.29
N ALA A 125 14.24 14.22 -9.61
CA ALA A 125 15.51 13.50 -9.64
C ALA A 125 15.88 12.91 -8.27
N ILE A 126 15.78 13.70 -7.19
CA ILE A 126 16.13 13.23 -5.84
C ILE A 126 15.17 12.11 -5.41
N LEU A 127 13.87 12.27 -5.63
CA LEU A 127 12.87 11.26 -5.28
C LEU A 127 13.15 9.93 -5.98
N PHE A 128 13.41 9.98 -7.29
CA PHE A 128 13.73 8.79 -8.09
C PHE A 128 15.06 8.15 -7.67
N LEU A 129 16.15 8.91 -7.66
CA LEU A 129 17.49 8.38 -7.40
C LEU A 129 17.61 7.81 -5.98
N THR A 130 16.98 8.44 -4.99
CA THR A 130 16.99 7.91 -3.62
C THR A 130 16.17 6.63 -3.48
N ALA A 131 15.03 6.50 -4.17
CA ALA A 131 14.26 5.26 -4.19
C ALA A 131 15.01 4.11 -4.89
N VAL A 132 15.65 4.38 -6.04
CA VAL A 132 16.49 3.40 -6.74
C VAL A 132 17.68 2.98 -5.89
N LEU A 133 18.35 3.93 -5.24
CA LEU A 133 19.48 3.66 -4.36
C LEU A 133 19.06 2.78 -3.17
N GLU A 134 17.96 3.12 -2.50
CA GLU A 134 17.41 2.34 -1.38
C GLU A 134 17.08 0.90 -1.80
N ARG A 135 16.39 0.73 -2.94
CA ARG A 135 16.07 -0.59 -3.48
C ARG A 135 17.32 -1.39 -3.83
N SER A 136 18.29 -0.76 -4.47
CA SER A 136 19.49 -1.43 -4.98
C SER A 136 20.47 -1.80 -3.85
N LEU A 137 20.63 -0.95 -2.83
CA LEU A 137 21.37 -1.28 -1.61
C LEU A 137 20.75 -2.46 -0.87
N GLY A 138 19.42 -2.51 -0.76
CA GLY A 138 18.76 -3.66 -0.14
C GLY A 138 18.95 -4.97 -0.92
N ASN A 139 19.13 -4.90 -2.24
CA ASN A 139 19.50 -6.07 -3.05
C ASN A 139 20.96 -6.50 -2.78
N LEU A 140 21.88 -5.54 -2.67
CA LEU A 140 23.27 -5.83 -2.28
C LEU A 140 23.37 -6.47 -0.89
N PHE A 141 22.59 -5.99 0.08
CA PHE A 141 22.53 -6.58 1.42
C PHE A 141 22.25 -8.09 1.39
N LEU A 142 21.39 -8.56 0.48
CA LEU A 142 21.01 -9.97 0.35
C LEU A 142 22.16 -10.88 -0.12
N LEU A 143 23.31 -10.33 -0.55
CA LEU A 143 24.52 -11.13 -0.79
C LEU A 143 25.12 -11.70 0.50
N LYS A 144 24.83 -11.08 1.66
CA LYS A 144 25.41 -11.44 2.97
C LYS A 144 24.36 -11.65 4.06
N GLY A 145 23.23 -10.95 4.00
CA GLY A 145 22.13 -11.02 4.97
C GLY A 145 20.89 -11.73 4.42
N SER A 146 19.85 -11.83 5.26
CA SER A 146 18.58 -12.50 4.91
C SER A 146 17.37 -11.58 4.93
N ASN A 147 17.24 -10.73 5.94
CA ASN A 147 16.11 -9.81 6.12
C ASN A 147 16.58 -8.36 5.95
N VAL A 148 16.26 -7.75 4.80
CA VAL A 148 16.60 -6.35 4.52
C VAL A 148 15.91 -5.44 5.55
N PRO A 149 16.63 -4.57 6.27
CA PRO A 149 16.02 -3.57 7.13
C PRO A 149 15.04 -2.68 6.37
N SER A 150 13.90 -2.33 7.00
CA SER A 150 12.84 -1.54 6.36
C SER A 150 13.17 -0.06 6.18
N LEU A 151 14.09 0.48 6.99
CA LEU A 151 14.53 1.88 6.92
C LEU A 151 15.92 1.97 6.30
N LEU A 152 16.11 2.86 5.32
CA LEU A 152 17.41 3.11 4.69
C LEU A 152 18.52 3.43 5.70
N ARG A 153 18.21 4.20 6.76
CA ARG A 153 19.16 4.49 7.85
C ARG A 153 19.68 3.22 8.52
N ASP A 154 18.77 2.29 8.78
CA ASP A 154 19.09 1.04 9.49
C ASP A 154 19.83 0.10 8.55
N LEU A 155 19.45 0.05 7.26
CA LEU A 155 20.18 -0.66 6.20
C LEU A 155 21.63 -0.17 6.07
N LEU A 156 21.85 1.15 6.07
CA LEU A 156 23.19 1.77 6.04
C LEU A 156 23.97 1.60 7.35
N SER A 157 23.35 1.08 8.41
CA SER A 157 24.02 0.80 9.68
C SER A 157 24.38 -0.68 9.84
N THR A 158 24.11 -1.50 8.81
CA THR A 158 24.42 -2.93 8.85
C THR A 158 25.87 -3.21 8.50
N THR A 159 26.45 -4.24 9.13
CA THR A 159 27.83 -4.66 8.85
C THR A 159 27.94 -5.28 7.47
N GLU A 160 26.86 -5.88 6.95
CA GLU A 160 26.79 -6.45 5.61
C GLU A 160 27.05 -5.40 4.53
N ILE A 161 26.39 -4.24 4.61
CA ILE A 161 26.60 -3.14 3.67
C ILE A 161 27.99 -2.53 3.83
N GLU A 162 28.47 -2.35 5.06
CA GLU A 162 29.83 -1.86 5.30
C GLU A 162 30.90 -2.81 4.76
N ILE A 163 30.72 -4.13 4.91
CA ILE A 163 31.61 -5.13 4.33
C ILE A 163 31.62 -5.05 2.81
N ILE A 164 30.50 -4.73 2.16
CA ILE A 164 30.39 -4.67 0.69
C ILE A 164 30.92 -3.36 0.11
N LEU A 165 30.65 -2.22 0.74
CA LEU A 165 30.99 -0.89 0.20
C LEU A 165 32.25 -0.30 0.84
N GLY A 166 32.55 -0.67 2.09
CA GLY A 166 33.54 -0.02 2.93
C GLY A 166 32.96 1.11 3.76
N LYS A 167 33.68 1.47 4.83
CA LYS A 167 33.22 2.44 5.84
C LYS A 167 33.02 3.86 5.28
N ILE A 168 33.95 4.34 4.45
CA ILE A 168 33.94 5.70 3.92
C ILE A 168 32.71 5.96 3.02
N PRO A 169 32.40 5.12 2.01
CA PRO A 169 31.17 5.27 1.23
C PRO A 169 29.90 5.22 2.08
N VAL A 170 29.84 4.32 3.07
CA VAL A 170 28.68 4.19 3.96
C VAL A 170 28.45 5.46 4.79
N VAL A 171 29.49 6.02 5.41
CA VAL A 171 29.37 7.26 6.19
C VAL A 171 28.99 8.43 5.28
N PHE A 172 29.51 8.50 4.06
CA PHE A 172 29.11 9.51 3.08
C PHE A 172 27.63 9.39 2.70
N LEU A 173 27.14 8.18 2.45
CA LEU A 173 25.72 7.91 2.20
C LEU A 173 24.85 8.31 3.41
N GLN A 174 25.29 8.00 4.63
CA GLN A 174 24.57 8.37 5.84
C GLN A 174 24.43 9.89 6.01
N LEU A 175 25.45 10.68 5.61
CA LEU A 175 25.40 12.14 5.58
C LEU A 175 24.39 12.68 4.55
N LEU A 176 24.25 12.01 3.40
CA LEU A 176 23.36 12.43 2.32
C LEU A 176 21.88 12.08 2.59
N VAL A 177 21.61 10.82 2.96
CA VAL A 177 20.24 10.26 2.94
C VAL A 177 19.87 9.46 4.19
N GLY A 178 20.80 9.23 5.12
CA GLY A 178 20.60 8.31 6.24
C GLY A 178 20.04 8.94 7.52
N THR A 179 20.79 9.85 8.14
CA THR A 179 20.44 10.36 9.49
C THR A 179 19.72 11.71 9.45
N PRO A 180 18.70 11.93 10.31
CA PRO A 180 17.97 13.20 10.39
C PRO A 180 18.82 14.38 10.90
N LEU A 181 19.99 14.12 11.50
CA LEU A 181 20.93 15.16 11.94
C LEU A 181 21.81 15.70 10.79
N ALA A 182 21.85 15.01 9.64
CA ALA A 182 22.59 15.41 8.45
C ALA A 182 21.66 16.02 7.38
N LEU A 183 21.93 15.83 6.09
CA LEU A 183 21.08 16.38 5.03
C LEU A 183 19.72 15.69 4.96
N ASN A 184 19.66 14.37 5.22
CA ASN A 184 18.43 13.58 5.20
C ASN A 184 17.57 13.80 3.92
N LEU A 185 18.23 13.97 2.76
CA LEU A 185 17.58 14.42 1.52
C LEU A 185 16.39 13.55 1.13
N ARG A 186 16.56 12.22 1.27
CA ARG A 186 15.51 11.23 1.01
C ARG A 186 14.23 11.60 1.76
N ASN A 187 14.27 11.69 3.09
CA ASN A 187 13.05 11.90 3.86
C ASN A 187 12.49 13.31 3.68
N ILE A 188 13.34 14.34 3.69
CA ILE A 188 12.88 15.72 3.55
C ILE A 188 12.10 15.92 2.25
N VAL A 189 12.62 15.42 1.13
CA VAL A 189 11.96 15.57 -0.18
C VAL A 189 10.72 14.67 -0.28
N TRP A 190 10.77 13.41 0.18
CA TRP A 190 9.60 12.50 0.18
C TRP A 190 8.44 12.99 1.06
N HIS A 191 8.72 13.79 2.09
CA HIS A 191 7.70 14.42 2.93
C HIS A 191 7.21 15.79 2.43
N GLY A 192 7.72 16.24 1.27
CA GLY A 192 7.23 17.42 0.54
C GLY A 192 7.62 18.77 1.13
N PHE A 193 8.62 18.84 2.01
CA PHE A 193 8.97 20.10 2.68
C PHE A 193 9.66 21.13 1.75
N PRO A 194 10.71 20.80 0.99
CA PRO A 194 11.50 21.81 0.30
C PRO A 194 10.73 22.55 -0.80
N ARG A 195 11.00 23.83 -0.90
CA ARG A 195 10.66 24.60 -2.09
C ARG A 195 11.62 24.29 -3.23
N GLN A 196 11.23 24.60 -4.46
CA GLN A 196 12.07 24.33 -5.63
C GLN A 196 13.40 25.08 -5.58
N ASP A 197 13.40 26.30 -5.04
CA ASP A 197 14.58 27.15 -4.88
C ASP A 197 15.49 26.74 -3.69
N GLU A 198 15.06 25.79 -2.87
CA GLU A 198 15.83 25.25 -1.74
C GLU A 198 16.55 23.93 -2.10
N LEU A 199 16.30 23.37 -3.29
CA LEU A 199 16.93 22.15 -3.77
C LEU A 199 17.92 22.47 -4.90
N TYR A 200 19.20 22.26 -4.63
CA TYR A 200 20.25 22.52 -5.62
C TYR A 200 20.49 21.32 -6.55
N PRO A 201 20.68 21.54 -7.87
CA PRO A 201 21.07 20.50 -8.84
C PRO A 201 22.34 19.74 -8.47
N HIS A 202 23.19 20.35 -7.63
CA HIS A 202 24.39 19.74 -7.05
C HIS A 202 24.11 18.41 -6.33
N PHE A 203 22.96 18.30 -5.67
CA PHE A 203 22.56 17.05 -5.03
C PHE A 203 22.30 15.95 -6.06
N VAL A 204 21.74 16.29 -7.22
CA VAL A 204 21.44 15.33 -8.29
C VAL A 204 22.72 14.80 -8.92
N SER A 205 23.65 15.69 -9.28
CA SER A 205 24.97 15.29 -9.76
C SER A 205 25.70 14.39 -8.75
N THR A 206 25.63 14.73 -7.46
CA THR A 206 26.22 13.93 -6.39
C THR A 206 25.59 12.55 -6.32
N LEU A 207 24.26 12.43 -6.40
CA LEU A 207 23.55 11.14 -6.35
C LEU A 207 23.87 10.26 -7.55
N PHE A 208 24.02 10.82 -8.75
CA PHE A 208 24.53 10.06 -9.90
C PHE A 208 25.95 9.56 -9.65
N SER A 209 26.87 10.43 -9.20
CA SER A 209 28.23 10.02 -8.85
C SER A 209 28.25 8.96 -7.75
N VAL A 210 27.36 9.02 -6.75
CA VAL A 210 27.20 7.95 -5.74
C VAL A 210 26.89 6.61 -6.40
N ILE A 211 25.90 6.57 -7.29
CA ILE A 211 25.48 5.34 -7.98
C ILE A 211 26.64 4.76 -8.79
N LEU A 212 27.33 5.60 -9.57
CA LEU A 212 28.46 5.19 -10.38
C LEU A 212 29.64 4.70 -9.52
N SER A 213 29.92 5.40 -8.42
CA SER A 213 31.02 5.06 -7.50
C SER A 213 30.78 3.74 -6.77
N ILE A 214 29.52 3.44 -6.43
CA ILE A 214 29.18 2.12 -5.88
C ILE A 214 29.40 1.05 -6.95
N GLY A 215 28.98 1.28 -8.20
CA GLY A 215 29.25 0.36 -9.30
C GLY A 215 30.74 0.06 -9.48
N GLU A 216 31.58 1.09 -9.46
CA GLU A 216 33.04 0.92 -9.53
C GLU A 216 33.59 0.10 -8.36
N LEU A 217 33.16 0.39 -7.12
CA LEU A 217 33.55 -0.40 -5.93
C LEU A 217 33.16 -1.88 -6.05
N LEU A 218 31.98 -2.17 -6.61
CA LEU A 218 31.53 -3.54 -6.81
C LEU A 218 32.39 -4.27 -7.86
N LEU A 219 32.75 -3.59 -8.95
CA LEU A 219 33.64 -4.13 -9.98
C LEU A 219 35.05 -4.39 -9.42
N GLU A 220 35.61 -3.44 -8.67
CA GLU A 220 36.93 -3.60 -8.00
C GLU A 220 36.95 -4.80 -7.04
N ARG A 221 35.81 -5.09 -6.41
CA ARG A 221 35.63 -6.23 -5.51
C ARG A 221 35.25 -7.53 -6.22
N ASN A 222 35.24 -7.53 -7.56
CA ASN A 222 34.86 -8.67 -8.42
C ASN A 222 33.46 -9.21 -8.09
N ILE A 223 32.52 -8.34 -7.74
CA ILE A 223 31.11 -8.73 -7.55
C ILE A 223 30.44 -8.75 -8.92
N ASP A 224 30.06 -9.95 -9.36
CA ASP A 224 29.25 -10.12 -10.56
C ASP A 224 27.82 -9.64 -10.32
N PHE A 225 27.37 -8.64 -11.10
CA PHE A 225 26.03 -8.06 -10.97
C PHE A 225 24.91 -9.06 -11.22
N PHE A 226 25.15 -10.12 -12.01
CA PHE A 226 24.18 -11.18 -12.24
C PHE A 226 23.91 -12.02 -10.97
N THR A 227 24.82 -11.99 -10.00
CA THR A 227 24.67 -12.69 -8.72
C THR A 227 23.90 -11.88 -7.68
N ILE A 228 23.66 -10.58 -7.91
CA ILE A 228 22.93 -9.72 -6.99
C ILE A 228 21.45 -10.16 -6.95
N PRO A 229 20.91 -10.58 -5.79
CA PRO A 229 19.52 -11.00 -5.68
C PRO A 229 18.57 -9.85 -6.02
N LYS A 230 17.61 -10.10 -6.93
CA LYS A 230 16.60 -9.11 -7.31
C LYS A 230 15.28 -9.41 -6.60
N ARG A 231 14.88 -8.50 -5.72
CA ARG A 231 13.56 -8.55 -5.07
C ARG A 231 12.45 -8.26 -6.09
N GLN A 232 11.37 -9.04 -6.06
CA GLN A 232 10.22 -8.91 -6.97
C GLN A 232 9.62 -7.50 -6.94
N GLN A 233 9.34 -6.93 -8.11
CA GLN A 233 8.62 -5.67 -8.25
C GLN A 233 7.12 -5.86 -7.99
N ILE A 234 6.49 -4.83 -7.42
CA ILE A 234 5.07 -4.84 -7.09
C ILE A 234 4.27 -4.31 -8.28
N GLU A 235 3.30 -5.11 -8.71
CA GLU A 235 2.30 -4.77 -9.71
C GLU A 235 0.97 -4.34 -9.05
N PHE A 236 0.06 -3.77 -9.83
CA PHE A 236 -1.23 -3.25 -9.37
C PHE A 236 -2.42 -3.81 -10.16
N PRO A 237 -2.66 -5.14 -10.15
CA PRO A 237 -3.78 -5.74 -10.89
C PRO A 237 -5.15 -5.23 -10.41
N GLU A 238 -5.27 -4.82 -9.15
CA GLU A 238 -6.51 -4.29 -8.56
C GLU A 238 -6.88 -2.88 -9.06
N ALA A 239 -6.01 -2.21 -9.83
CA ALA A 239 -6.26 -0.87 -10.36
C ALA A 239 -7.51 -0.81 -11.26
N THR A 240 -7.90 -1.93 -11.89
CA THR A 240 -9.15 -2.05 -12.66
C THR A 240 -10.40 -1.80 -11.81
N SER A 241 -10.34 -2.07 -10.50
CA SER A 241 -11.46 -1.78 -9.60
C SER A 241 -11.65 -0.27 -9.35
N LEU A 242 -10.74 0.58 -9.82
CA LEU A 242 -10.69 2.03 -9.57
C LEU A 242 -11.33 2.89 -10.67
N ASP A 243 -12.00 2.30 -11.65
CA ASP A 243 -12.67 3.03 -12.76
C ASP A 243 -13.81 3.98 -12.30
N THR A 244 -14.12 4.03 -11.00
CA THR A 244 -15.08 4.96 -10.41
C THR A 244 -14.57 6.40 -10.27
N PHE A 245 -13.26 6.62 -10.37
CA PHE A 245 -12.63 7.94 -10.25
C PHE A 245 -12.69 8.71 -11.59
N ILE A 246 -12.66 10.04 -11.53
CA ILE A 246 -12.74 10.87 -12.74
C ILE A 246 -11.47 10.69 -13.60
N SER A 247 -11.64 10.69 -14.93
CA SER A 247 -10.50 10.82 -15.83
C SER A 247 -10.00 12.26 -15.80
N VAL A 248 -8.72 12.44 -15.47
CA VAL A 248 -8.11 13.77 -15.30
C VAL A 248 -7.79 14.43 -16.64
N GLN A 249 -7.67 13.63 -17.72
CA GLN A 249 -7.17 14.07 -19.03
C GLN A 249 -7.93 15.28 -19.60
N GLU A 250 -9.25 15.30 -19.45
CA GLU A 250 -10.10 16.37 -20.01
C GLU A 250 -10.15 17.63 -19.13
N TYR A 251 -9.67 17.56 -17.88
CA TYR A 251 -9.84 18.60 -16.86
C TYR A 251 -8.51 19.12 -16.30
N CYS A 252 -7.36 18.79 -16.91
CA CYS A 252 -6.06 19.15 -16.32
C CYS A 252 -5.89 20.65 -16.08
N GLU A 253 -6.42 21.51 -16.96
CA GLU A 253 -6.28 22.97 -16.82
C GLU A 253 -7.18 23.51 -15.71
N GLU A 254 -8.42 23.05 -15.63
CA GLU A 254 -9.37 23.37 -14.58
C GLU A 254 -8.91 22.87 -13.21
N ILE A 255 -8.31 21.69 -13.17
CA ILE A 255 -7.72 21.11 -11.96
C ILE A 255 -6.51 21.93 -11.52
N PHE A 256 -5.65 22.36 -12.46
CA PHE A 256 -4.55 23.24 -12.11
C PHE A 256 -5.04 24.61 -11.59
N GLU A 257 -6.07 25.19 -12.22
CA GLU A 257 -6.71 26.43 -11.75
C GLU A 257 -7.30 26.25 -10.34
N LEU A 258 -7.90 25.10 -10.05
CA LEU A 258 -8.37 24.72 -8.71
C LEU A 258 -7.23 24.71 -7.69
N PHE A 259 -6.13 24.03 -8.02
CA PHE A 259 -4.97 23.91 -7.14
C PHE A 259 -4.28 25.26 -6.91
N PHE A 260 -4.23 26.12 -7.93
CA PHE A 260 -3.60 27.43 -7.85
C PHE A 260 -4.31 28.38 -6.87
N HIS A 261 -5.63 28.25 -6.69
CA HIS A 261 -6.38 29.03 -5.70
C HIS A 261 -6.67 28.23 -4.42
N SER A 262 -5.98 27.10 -4.22
CA SER A 262 -6.07 26.31 -3.00
C SER A 262 -5.68 27.12 -1.76
N ASN A 263 -6.35 26.81 -0.66
CA ASN A 263 -6.03 27.33 0.66
C ASN A 263 -5.06 26.43 1.46
N PHE A 264 -4.77 25.23 0.96
CA PHE A 264 -4.00 24.19 1.64
C PHE A 264 -2.73 23.78 0.89
N ILE A 265 -2.67 24.04 -0.42
CA ILE A 265 -1.46 23.88 -1.22
C ILE A 265 -0.61 25.16 -1.10
N PRO A 266 0.62 25.08 -0.58
CA PRO A 266 1.50 26.24 -0.52
C PRO A 266 1.89 26.74 -1.91
N LYS A 267 1.89 28.07 -2.10
CA LYS A 267 2.22 28.70 -3.39
C LYS A 267 3.61 28.35 -3.90
N CYS A 268 4.56 28.18 -2.99
CA CYS A 268 5.93 27.79 -3.32
C CYS A 268 6.07 26.36 -3.87
N HIS A 269 5.00 25.57 -3.84
CA HIS A 269 4.97 24.19 -4.33
C HIS A 269 4.18 24.02 -5.63
N PHE A 270 3.54 25.08 -6.15
CA PHE A 270 2.71 24.98 -7.37
C PHE A 270 3.44 24.46 -8.60
N SER A 271 4.76 24.70 -8.72
CA SER A 271 5.54 24.17 -9.83
C SER A 271 5.58 22.64 -9.83
N TYR A 272 5.59 21.99 -8.65
CA TYR A 272 5.54 20.53 -8.55
C TYR A 272 4.20 19.98 -9.02
N TRP A 273 3.09 20.59 -8.60
CA TRP A 273 1.74 20.22 -9.06
C TRP A 273 1.57 20.39 -10.56
N LYS A 274 2.10 21.49 -11.11
CA LYS A 274 2.09 21.73 -12.55
C LYS A 274 2.85 20.64 -13.31
N CYS A 275 4.08 20.36 -12.88
CA CYS A 275 4.94 19.36 -13.49
C CYS A 275 4.32 17.95 -13.40
N ALA A 276 3.67 17.61 -12.29
CA ALA A 276 2.95 16.35 -12.16
C ALA A 276 1.79 16.21 -13.16
N LEU A 277 1.01 17.28 -13.39
CA LEU A 277 -0.06 17.29 -14.38
C LEU A 277 0.49 17.25 -15.82
N GLU A 278 1.65 17.84 -16.08
CA GLU A 278 2.36 17.72 -17.37
C GLU A 278 2.82 16.28 -17.63
N HIS A 279 3.38 15.60 -16.63
CA HIS A 279 3.70 14.16 -16.71
C HIS A 279 2.45 13.32 -16.97
N TYR A 280 1.35 13.62 -16.31
CA TYR A 280 0.07 12.96 -16.54
C TYR A 280 -0.39 13.12 -18.01
N LYS A 281 -0.38 14.35 -18.54
CA LYS A 281 -0.74 14.62 -19.96
C LYS A 281 0.15 13.84 -20.94
N ASN A 282 1.42 13.66 -20.59
CA ASN A 282 2.39 12.89 -21.36
C ASN A 282 2.32 11.37 -21.10
N LYS A 283 1.30 10.88 -20.38
CA LYS A 283 1.11 9.47 -20.00
C LYS A 283 2.26 8.86 -19.19
N ARG A 284 3.04 9.71 -18.51
CA ARG A 284 4.11 9.31 -17.60
C ARG A 284 3.58 9.19 -16.18
N PHE A 285 2.66 8.24 -15.97
CA PHE A 285 1.88 8.12 -14.74
C PHE A 285 2.72 7.91 -13.48
N GLY A 286 3.77 7.08 -13.53
CA GLY A 286 4.68 6.90 -12.40
C GLY A 286 5.43 8.18 -12.03
N HIS A 287 5.84 8.99 -13.01
CA HIS A 287 6.51 10.28 -12.77
C HIS A 287 5.54 11.32 -12.18
N ALA A 288 4.29 11.31 -12.63
CA ALA A 288 3.24 12.12 -12.04
C ALA A 288 3.06 11.76 -10.55
N LEU A 289 2.98 10.47 -10.20
CA LEU A 289 2.88 10.03 -8.80
C LEU A 289 4.11 10.38 -7.97
N LEU A 290 5.30 10.27 -8.54
CA LEU A 290 6.55 10.59 -7.86
C LEU A 290 6.50 12.02 -7.29
N LEU A 291 5.98 12.97 -8.07
CA LEU A 291 5.78 14.35 -7.62
C LEU A 291 4.50 14.55 -6.80
N LEU A 292 3.38 13.90 -7.14
CA LEU A 292 2.11 14.08 -6.42
C LEU A 292 2.18 13.59 -4.98
N LEU A 293 2.77 12.41 -4.72
CA LEU A 293 2.68 11.78 -3.41
C LEU A 293 3.28 12.63 -2.27
N PRO A 294 4.49 13.20 -2.39
CA PRO A 294 5.01 14.14 -1.39
C PRO A 294 4.15 15.39 -1.22
N GLN A 295 3.59 15.90 -2.32
CA GLN A 295 2.82 17.14 -2.32
C GLN A 295 1.43 16.96 -1.71
N VAL A 296 0.77 15.83 -1.97
CA VAL A 296 -0.48 15.41 -1.33
C VAL A 296 -0.27 15.22 0.16
N GLU A 297 0.82 14.57 0.56
CA GLU A 297 1.17 14.42 1.97
C GLU A 297 1.35 15.79 2.66
N HIS A 298 2.09 16.71 2.04
CA HIS A 298 2.29 18.04 2.60
C HIS A 298 1.00 18.89 2.64
N MET A 299 0.17 18.83 1.60
CA MET A 299 -1.14 19.48 1.55
C MET A 299 -2.05 18.97 2.67
N LEU A 300 -2.11 17.65 2.88
CA LEU A 300 -2.87 17.04 3.97
C LEU A 300 -2.32 17.44 5.34
N ARG A 301 -0.99 17.61 5.47
CA ARG A 301 -0.37 18.15 6.69
C ARG A 301 -0.80 19.59 6.96
N CYS A 302 -0.83 20.43 5.93
CA CYS A 302 -1.32 21.81 6.02
C CYS A 302 -2.80 21.86 6.43
N LEU A 303 -3.63 21.03 5.80
CA LEU A 303 -5.04 20.87 6.14
C LEU A 303 -5.22 20.43 7.60
N TYR A 304 -4.54 19.36 8.00
CA TYR A 304 -4.59 18.82 9.35
C TYR A 304 -4.19 19.85 10.41
N CYS A 305 -3.06 20.55 10.20
CA CYS A 305 -2.59 21.54 11.16
C CYS A 305 -3.57 22.72 11.28
N ARG A 306 -4.14 23.16 10.16
CA ARG A 306 -5.11 24.26 10.15
C ARG A 306 -6.42 23.90 10.83
N ILE A 307 -6.94 22.69 10.58
CA ILE A 307 -8.23 22.26 11.13
C ILE A 307 -8.13 21.95 12.62
N ASN A 308 -7.00 21.40 13.06
CA ASN A 308 -6.77 21.02 14.45
C ASN A 308 -6.03 22.09 15.27
N ASP A 309 -5.85 23.31 14.74
CA ASP A 309 -5.17 24.42 15.41
C ASP A 309 -3.79 24.00 15.96
N CYS A 310 -3.03 23.26 15.15
CA CYS A 310 -1.71 22.75 15.51
C CYS A 310 -0.63 23.85 15.45
N LEU A 311 0.47 23.64 16.17
CA LEU A 311 1.63 24.53 16.11
C LEU A 311 2.28 24.49 14.71
N GLU A 312 2.76 25.64 14.24
CA GLU A 312 3.43 25.76 12.93
C GLU A 312 4.66 24.86 12.78
N GLN A 313 5.33 24.50 13.88
CA GLN A 313 6.45 23.56 13.90
C GLN A 313 6.09 22.17 13.34
N MET A 314 4.81 21.79 13.37
CA MET A 314 4.36 20.53 12.74
C MET A 314 4.35 20.60 11.22
N LEU A 315 4.42 21.81 10.63
CA LEU A 315 4.55 22.02 9.19
C LEU A 315 6.00 21.99 8.71
N THR A 316 6.98 22.08 9.63
CA THR A 316 8.40 22.17 9.30
C THR A 316 9.13 20.83 9.44
N ALA A 317 10.15 20.62 8.60
CA ALA A 317 11.08 19.52 8.75
C ALA A 317 12.00 19.77 9.94
N GLU A 318 11.80 19.05 11.04
CA GLU A 318 12.68 19.06 12.21
C GLU A 318 13.74 17.94 12.18
N SER A 319 14.92 18.18 12.77
CA SER A 319 16.01 17.20 12.79
C SER A 319 16.00 16.26 14.01
N ILE A 320 15.26 16.63 15.07
CA ILE A 320 15.24 15.92 16.36
C ILE A 320 13.86 15.41 16.78
N SER A 321 12.81 15.75 16.04
CA SER A 321 11.43 15.33 16.28
C SER A 321 10.88 14.58 15.08
N LEU A 322 9.96 13.65 15.34
CA LEU A 322 9.27 12.91 14.30
C LEU A 322 8.36 13.85 13.49
N TYR A 323 8.30 13.61 12.18
CA TYR A 323 7.39 14.34 11.31
C TYR A 323 5.96 13.90 11.50
N THR A 324 5.02 14.83 11.33
CA THR A 324 3.61 14.47 11.19
C THR A 324 3.41 13.71 9.89
N THR A 325 3.25 12.39 10.02
CA THR A 325 3.10 11.45 8.89
C THR A 325 1.64 11.30 8.46
N LEU A 326 1.42 10.73 7.28
CA LEU A 326 0.07 10.37 6.80
C LEU A 326 -0.71 9.52 7.80
N ASN A 327 -0.05 8.60 8.51
CA ASN A 327 -0.73 7.75 9.49
C ASN A 327 -1.31 8.59 10.63
N GLU A 328 -0.55 9.54 11.16
CA GLU A 328 -0.99 10.44 12.24
C GLU A 328 -2.14 11.36 11.78
N ILE A 329 -2.03 11.91 10.57
CA ILE A 329 -3.07 12.77 9.97
C ILE A 329 -4.41 12.03 9.89
N MET A 330 -4.37 10.72 9.62
CA MET A 330 -5.55 9.88 9.40
C MET A 330 -6.07 9.21 10.68
N MET A 331 -5.52 9.46 11.87
CA MET A 331 -6.01 8.87 13.12
C MET A 331 -7.32 9.53 13.61
N GLU A 332 -8.12 8.77 14.37
CA GLU A 332 -9.38 9.26 14.97
C GLU A 332 -9.13 10.38 15.98
N ASN A 333 -8.07 10.22 16.75
CA ASN A 333 -7.74 11.09 17.88
C ASN A 333 -6.28 11.50 17.81
N ILE A 334 -6.02 12.72 18.26
CA ILE A 334 -4.70 13.33 18.38
C ILE A 334 -4.27 13.20 19.84
N ILE A 335 -3.08 12.66 20.05
CA ILE A 335 -2.45 12.58 21.37
C ILE A 335 -1.43 13.71 21.44
N ASN A 336 -1.68 14.68 22.33
CA ASN A 336 -0.74 15.78 22.56
C ASN A 336 0.45 15.32 23.42
N ILE A 337 1.49 16.16 23.49
CA ILE A 337 2.73 15.90 24.24
C ILE A 337 2.46 15.71 25.76
N ASP A 338 1.41 16.34 26.27
CA ASP A 338 0.93 16.22 27.66
C ASP A 338 0.10 14.94 27.90
N GLY A 339 -0.05 14.08 26.89
CA GLY A 339 -0.85 12.87 26.93
C GLY A 339 -2.36 13.09 26.80
N VAL A 340 -2.80 14.33 26.57
CA VAL A 340 -4.22 14.64 26.41
C VAL A 340 -4.68 14.18 25.03
N CYS A 341 -5.71 13.32 25.04
CA CYS A 341 -6.39 12.84 23.85
C CYS A 341 -7.46 13.85 23.43
N ARG A 342 -7.41 14.31 22.18
CA ARG A 342 -8.45 15.18 21.57
C ARG A 342 -8.92 14.59 20.26
N GLU A 343 -10.17 14.86 19.90
CA GLU A 343 -10.75 14.45 18.62
C GLU A 343 -9.98 15.07 17.44
N ASN A 344 -9.69 14.27 16.41
CA ASN A 344 -9.18 14.78 15.15
C ASN A 344 -10.32 15.36 14.31
N LYS A 345 -10.35 16.68 14.19
CA LYS A 345 -11.41 17.41 13.49
C LYS A 345 -11.38 17.21 11.97
N ILE A 346 -10.37 16.53 11.40
CA ILE A 346 -10.24 16.33 9.95
C ILE A 346 -11.42 15.56 9.35
N ILE A 347 -11.98 14.61 10.09
CA ILE A 347 -13.11 13.77 9.64
C ILE A 347 -14.36 14.64 9.48
N ASN A 348 -14.60 15.57 10.41
CA ASN A 348 -15.75 16.46 10.38
C ASN A 348 -15.70 17.39 9.16
N PHE A 349 -14.51 17.81 8.74
CA PHE A 349 -14.32 18.62 7.54
C PHE A 349 -14.40 17.79 6.24
N LEU A 350 -13.66 16.68 6.18
CA LEU A 350 -13.55 15.85 4.97
C LEU A 350 -14.75 14.94 4.73
N GLY A 351 -15.49 14.58 5.77
CA GLY A 351 -16.56 13.58 5.73
C GLY A 351 -16.05 12.15 5.53
N GLU A 352 -16.91 11.18 5.84
CA GLU A 352 -16.55 9.76 5.87
C GLU A 352 -16.04 9.24 4.52
N SER A 353 -16.72 9.57 3.41
CA SER A 353 -16.37 9.05 2.08
C SER A 353 -14.94 9.43 1.65
N VAL A 354 -14.49 10.64 1.98
CA VAL A 354 -13.15 11.11 1.61
C VAL A 354 -12.11 10.47 2.53
N MET A 355 -12.44 10.31 3.81
CA MET A 355 -11.58 9.56 4.75
C MET A 355 -11.41 8.12 4.31
N GLU A 356 -12.47 7.44 3.84
CA GLU A 356 -12.38 6.09 3.29
C GLU A 356 -11.50 6.02 2.04
N MET A 357 -11.62 6.99 1.12
CA MET A 357 -10.73 7.07 -0.06
C MET A 357 -9.27 7.22 0.36
N LEU A 358 -8.98 8.10 1.32
CA LEU A 358 -7.63 8.31 1.84
C LEU A 358 -7.07 7.08 2.55
N GLN A 359 -7.90 6.37 3.32
CA GLN A 359 -7.50 5.11 3.95
C GLN A 359 -7.23 4.01 2.93
N ASP A 360 -8.05 3.87 1.90
CA ASP A 360 -7.81 2.95 0.79
C ASP A 360 -6.45 3.20 0.12
N ILE A 361 -6.11 4.47 -0.14
CA ILE A 361 -4.87 4.84 -0.82
C ILE A 361 -3.64 4.60 0.07
N PHE A 362 -3.69 5.10 1.31
CA PHE A 362 -2.48 5.28 2.14
C PHE A 362 -2.41 4.37 3.36
N VAL A 363 -3.52 3.82 3.85
CA VAL A 363 -3.58 3.15 5.17
C VAL A 363 -3.82 1.65 5.05
N HIS A 364 -4.82 1.20 4.29
CA HIS A 364 -5.20 -0.21 4.28
C HIS A 364 -4.08 -1.10 3.73
N PRO A 365 -3.71 -2.21 4.43
CA PRO A 365 -2.62 -3.08 3.99
C PRO A 365 -2.82 -3.74 2.63
N ALA A 366 -4.07 -4.05 2.28
CA ALA A 366 -4.44 -4.59 0.97
C ALA A 366 -4.60 -3.49 -0.10
N GLY A 367 -4.52 -2.22 0.29
CA GLY A 367 -4.58 -1.09 -0.62
C GLY A 367 -3.31 -0.91 -1.42
N PRO A 368 -3.31 0.01 -2.40
CA PRO A 368 -2.16 0.25 -3.25
C PRO A 368 -0.93 0.74 -2.47
N ARG A 369 -1.09 1.48 -1.36
CA ARG A 369 0.03 1.96 -0.50
C ARG A 369 1.15 2.65 -1.31
N LEU A 370 0.75 3.46 -2.30
CA LEU A 370 1.64 4.00 -3.35
C LEU A 370 2.84 4.78 -2.81
N ARG A 371 2.61 5.57 -1.75
CA ARG A 371 3.66 6.37 -1.10
C ARG A 371 4.83 5.49 -0.63
N ASP A 372 4.53 4.35 -0.01
CA ASP A 372 5.57 3.46 0.50
C ASP A 372 6.23 2.67 -0.63
N LYS A 373 5.42 2.05 -1.51
CA LYS A 373 5.95 1.20 -2.58
C LYS A 373 6.81 1.96 -3.58
N ILE A 374 6.39 3.16 -3.99
CA ILE A 374 7.21 4.03 -4.88
C ILE A 374 8.38 4.62 -4.09
N GLY A 375 8.16 5.03 -2.84
CA GLY A 375 9.21 5.57 -1.96
C GLY A 375 10.39 4.63 -1.70
N HIS A 376 10.14 3.32 -1.67
CA HIS A 376 11.14 2.28 -1.47
C HIS A 376 11.65 1.66 -2.80
N GLY A 377 11.23 2.21 -3.95
CA GLY A 377 11.64 1.72 -5.27
C GLY A 377 11.14 0.30 -5.58
N GLU A 378 9.99 -0.10 -5.03
CA GLU A 378 9.43 -1.45 -5.19
C GLU A 378 8.60 -1.61 -6.47
N CYS A 379 8.26 -0.51 -7.14
CA CYS A 379 7.46 -0.49 -8.35
C CYS A 379 8.27 0.04 -9.53
N ASN A 380 7.97 -0.47 -10.71
CA ASN A 380 8.42 0.14 -11.95
C ASN A 380 7.51 1.33 -12.30
N LEU A 381 8.10 2.50 -12.55
CA LEU A 381 7.35 3.72 -12.85
C LEU A 381 6.63 3.65 -14.20
N THR A 382 7.11 2.84 -15.14
CA THR A 382 6.46 2.68 -16.46
C THR A 382 5.19 1.85 -16.40
N ASP A 383 5.04 1.04 -15.36
CA ASP A 383 3.97 0.04 -15.25
C ASP A 383 2.82 0.53 -14.36
N ILE A 384 2.89 1.78 -13.89
CA ILE A 384 1.87 2.43 -13.07
C ILE A 384 0.61 2.69 -13.93
N PRO A 385 -0.55 2.12 -13.57
CA PRO A 385 -1.81 2.39 -14.28
C PRO A 385 -2.31 3.83 -14.08
N GLU A 386 -2.96 4.38 -15.11
CA GLU A 386 -3.59 5.69 -15.09
C GLU A 386 -4.58 5.84 -13.91
N GLN A 387 -5.33 4.79 -13.62
CA GLN A 387 -6.36 4.77 -12.59
C GLN A 387 -5.84 5.15 -11.19
N LEU A 388 -4.59 4.79 -10.88
CA LEU A 388 -3.97 5.17 -9.60
C LEU A 388 -3.73 6.68 -9.51
N VAL A 389 -3.31 7.29 -10.62
CA VAL A 389 -3.10 8.75 -10.67
C VAL A 389 -4.44 9.49 -10.65
N ASN A 390 -5.42 8.98 -11.40
CA ASN A 390 -6.80 9.47 -11.38
C ASN A 390 -7.37 9.45 -9.97
N GLN A 391 -7.17 8.36 -9.22
CA GLN A 391 -7.60 8.26 -7.83
C GLN A 391 -6.97 9.35 -6.94
N ILE A 392 -5.65 9.53 -6.99
CA ILE A 392 -4.95 10.55 -6.19
C ILE A 392 -5.49 11.95 -6.51
N ILE A 393 -5.51 12.32 -7.79
CA ILE A 393 -5.93 13.66 -8.22
C ILE A 393 -7.41 13.88 -7.90
N SER A 394 -8.28 12.89 -8.11
CA SER A 394 -9.70 12.98 -7.77
C SER A 394 -9.91 13.31 -6.29
N VAL A 395 -9.17 12.64 -5.39
CA VAL A 395 -9.26 12.90 -3.95
C VAL A 395 -8.80 14.32 -3.61
N VAL A 396 -7.71 14.79 -4.22
CA VAL A 396 -7.26 16.19 -4.05
C VAL A 396 -8.32 17.17 -4.52
N VAL A 397 -8.90 16.95 -5.71
CA VAL A 397 -9.97 17.80 -6.26
C VAL A 397 -11.17 17.85 -5.31
N VAL A 398 -11.58 16.72 -4.71
CA VAL A 398 -12.67 16.69 -3.73
C VAL A 398 -12.35 17.58 -2.53
N ILE A 399 -11.15 17.45 -1.96
CA ILE A 399 -10.71 18.20 -0.78
C ILE A 399 -10.71 19.69 -1.09
N GLU A 400 -10.16 20.07 -2.24
CA GLU A 400 -10.09 21.46 -2.69
C GLU A 400 -11.47 22.06 -2.97
N MET A 401 -12.36 21.30 -3.61
CA MET A 401 -13.74 21.76 -3.85
C MET A 401 -14.51 21.99 -2.56
N LYS A 402 -14.36 21.11 -1.55
CA LYS A 402 -14.98 21.33 -0.22
C LYS A 402 -14.50 22.62 0.43
N SER A 403 -13.21 22.93 0.29
CA SER A 403 -12.63 24.16 0.79
C SER A 403 -13.16 25.43 0.10
N TRP A 404 -13.50 25.31 -1.18
CA TRP A 404 -14.02 26.41 -1.99
C TRP A 404 -15.48 26.72 -1.70
N GLU A 405 -16.29 25.72 -1.33
CA GLU A 405 -17.70 25.92 -0.97
C GLU A 405 -17.87 26.80 0.28
N GLU A 406 -16.86 26.88 1.15
CA GLU A 406 -16.85 27.74 2.33
C GLU A 406 -16.44 29.21 2.03
N LEU A 407 -16.03 29.54 0.79
CA LEU A 407 -15.61 30.90 0.42
C LEU A 407 -16.80 31.77 -0.03
N PRO A 408 -16.95 33.00 0.51
CA PRO A 408 -18.11 33.86 0.21
C PRO A 408 -18.15 34.45 -1.21
N ASN A 409 -17.03 34.46 -1.96
CA ASN A 409 -16.95 35.04 -3.31
C ASN A 409 -16.89 33.96 -4.40
N GLN A 410 -18.07 33.56 -4.90
CA GLN A 410 -18.20 32.57 -5.98
C GLN A 410 -18.04 33.21 -7.37
N THR A 411 -16.81 33.49 -7.80
CA THR A 411 -16.55 34.10 -9.13
C THR A 411 -15.84 33.18 -10.14
N LEU A 412 -16.01 31.86 -10.02
CA LEU A 412 -15.52 30.89 -11.01
C LEU A 412 -16.62 29.89 -11.37
N LYS A 413 -17.55 30.30 -12.25
CA LYS A 413 -18.57 29.41 -12.85
C LYS A 413 -18.41 29.39 -14.37
N LYS A 414 -17.49 28.55 -14.86
CA LYS A 414 -17.50 28.05 -16.25
C LYS A 414 -18.28 26.73 -16.30
N LYS A 415 -18.89 26.39 -17.44
CA LYS A 415 -19.67 25.15 -17.66
C LYS A 415 -18.89 23.88 -17.28
N VAL A 416 -17.59 23.85 -17.56
CA VAL A 416 -16.69 22.72 -17.25
C VAL A 416 -16.56 22.47 -15.74
N HIS A 417 -16.53 23.52 -14.91
CA HIS A 417 -16.51 23.36 -13.44
C HIS A 417 -17.79 22.74 -12.88
N VAL A 418 -18.93 22.93 -13.55
CA VAL A 418 -20.21 22.33 -13.12
C VAL A 418 -20.22 20.83 -13.36
N GLU A 419 -19.72 20.39 -14.52
CA GLU A 419 -19.63 18.97 -14.86
C GLU A 419 -18.66 18.23 -13.93
N LEU A 420 -17.45 18.76 -13.78
CA LEU A 420 -16.45 18.23 -12.85
C LEU A 420 -17.02 18.12 -11.43
N LYS A 421 -17.69 19.19 -10.95
CA LYS A 421 -18.32 19.18 -9.62
C LYS A 421 -19.40 18.10 -9.48
N ASN A 422 -20.24 17.90 -10.49
CA ASN A 422 -21.28 16.88 -10.47
C ASN A 422 -20.69 15.47 -10.45
N GLN A 423 -19.64 15.22 -11.25
CA GLN A 423 -18.94 13.94 -11.25
C GLN A 423 -18.32 13.63 -9.88
N ILE A 424 -17.63 14.62 -9.29
CA ILE A 424 -17.03 14.49 -7.95
C ILE A 424 -18.10 14.25 -6.88
N HIS A 425 -19.21 14.99 -6.90
CA HIS A 425 -20.29 14.78 -5.95
C HIS A 425 -20.89 13.36 -6.05
N ASN A 426 -21.11 12.89 -7.28
CA ASN A 426 -21.60 11.53 -7.52
C ASN A 426 -20.59 10.47 -7.06
N MET A 427 -19.30 10.69 -7.30
CA MET A 427 -18.22 9.82 -6.85
C MET A 427 -18.20 9.72 -5.32
N CYS A 428 -18.22 10.84 -4.60
CA CYS A 428 -18.23 10.83 -3.13
C CYS A 428 -19.46 10.14 -2.55
N LYS A 429 -20.65 10.45 -3.09
CA LYS A 429 -21.91 9.90 -2.61
C LYS A 429 -22.00 8.37 -2.73
N ASN A 430 -21.39 7.82 -3.77
CA ASN A 430 -21.44 6.38 -4.07
C ASN A 430 -20.14 5.65 -3.74
N TYR A 431 -19.17 6.31 -3.12
CA TYR A 431 -17.91 5.67 -2.76
C TYR A 431 -18.16 4.60 -1.71
N ILE A 432 -17.50 3.46 -1.90
CA ILE A 432 -17.43 2.37 -0.93
C ILE A 432 -15.96 1.99 -0.87
N THR A 433 -15.40 1.91 0.33
CA THR A 433 -14.01 1.45 0.49
C THR A 433 -13.80 0.08 -0.16
N LYS A 434 -12.70 -0.05 -0.88
CA LYS A 434 -12.37 -1.23 -1.70
C LYS A 434 -11.41 -2.16 -0.99
N PHE A 435 -10.52 -1.61 -0.15
CA PHE A 435 -9.41 -2.35 0.45
C PHE A 435 -9.56 -2.57 1.97
N HIS A 436 -10.62 -2.04 2.58
CA HIS A 436 -10.95 -2.36 3.97
C HIS A 436 -11.23 -3.88 4.13
N PRO A 437 -10.78 -4.54 5.22
CA PRO A 437 -10.97 -5.97 5.43
C PRO A 437 -12.42 -6.46 5.30
N THR A 438 -13.38 -5.68 5.79
CA THR A 438 -14.81 -5.99 5.64
C THR A 438 -15.27 -5.91 4.19
N SER A 439 -14.82 -4.93 3.41
CA SER A 439 -15.18 -4.84 1.99
C SER A 439 -14.62 -6.02 1.20
N LEU A 440 -13.37 -6.39 1.48
CA LEU A 440 -12.76 -7.59 0.89
C LEU A 440 -13.52 -8.85 1.29
N LEU A 441 -13.96 -8.97 2.55
CA LEU A 441 -14.80 -10.08 3.00
C LEU A 441 -16.12 -10.15 2.21
N LYS A 442 -16.78 -9.02 1.94
CA LYS A 442 -17.99 -8.98 1.09
C LYS A 442 -17.69 -9.51 -0.32
N VAL A 443 -16.54 -9.15 -0.90
CA VAL A 443 -16.11 -9.66 -2.21
C VAL A 443 -15.88 -11.18 -2.16
N THR A 444 -15.13 -11.68 -1.17
CA THR A 444 -14.87 -13.13 -1.03
C THR A 444 -16.16 -13.92 -0.80
N ILE A 445 -17.12 -13.40 -0.01
CA ILE A 445 -18.44 -14.03 0.17
C ILE A 445 -19.15 -14.17 -1.18
N ARG A 446 -19.17 -13.11 -1.99
CA ARG A 446 -19.82 -13.15 -3.31
C ARG A 446 -19.14 -14.13 -4.26
N HIS A 447 -17.81 -14.19 -4.26
CA HIS A 447 -17.06 -15.16 -5.06
C HIS A 447 -17.38 -16.60 -4.65
N CYS A 448 -17.35 -16.89 -3.35
CA CYS A 448 -17.67 -18.21 -2.83
C CYS A 448 -19.12 -18.63 -3.15
N LEU A 449 -20.09 -17.70 -3.04
CA LEU A 449 -21.47 -17.93 -3.44
C LEU A 449 -21.60 -18.31 -4.93
N LEU A 450 -20.85 -17.65 -5.81
CA LEU A 450 -20.79 -18.01 -7.23
C LEU A 450 -20.19 -19.41 -7.42
N ASN A 451 -19.10 -19.73 -6.71
CA ASN A 451 -18.46 -21.05 -6.78
C ASN A 451 -19.37 -22.19 -6.28
N LEU A 452 -20.14 -21.95 -5.21
CA LEU A 452 -21.16 -22.88 -4.71
C LEU A 452 -22.30 -23.10 -5.72
N ASN A 453 -22.69 -22.05 -6.44
CA ASN A 453 -23.68 -22.16 -7.51
C ASN A 453 -23.14 -23.01 -8.67
N THR A 454 -21.91 -22.72 -9.12
CA THR A 454 -21.21 -23.49 -10.16
C THR A 454 -21.09 -24.97 -9.77
N LEU A 455 -20.72 -25.27 -8.53
CA LEU A 455 -20.66 -26.63 -8.01
C LEU A 455 -22.05 -27.32 -8.07
N SER A 456 -23.12 -26.59 -7.77
CA SER A 456 -24.49 -27.11 -7.87
C SER A 456 -24.84 -27.53 -9.30
N ILE A 457 -24.45 -26.72 -10.30
CA ILE A 457 -24.66 -27.03 -11.71
C ILE A 457 -23.89 -28.28 -12.12
N TYR A 458 -22.62 -28.42 -11.69
CA TYR A 458 -21.82 -29.61 -11.97
C TYR A 458 -22.43 -30.88 -11.38
N ILE A 459 -22.94 -30.83 -10.14
CA ILE A 459 -23.63 -31.96 -9.52
C ILE A 459 -24.82 -32.39 -10.38
N THR A 460 -25.68 -31.44 -10.78
CA THR A 460 -26.90 -31.72 -11.53
C THR A 460 -26.64 -32.31 -12.92
N GLN A 461 -25.60 -31.83 -13.63
CA GLN A 461 -25.24 -32.33 -14.95
C GLN A 461 -24.75 -33.79 -14.89
N HIS A 462 -23.99 -34.15 -13.86
CA HIS A 462 -23.42 -35.49 -13.73
C HIS A 462 -24.34 -36.50 -13.06
N SER A 463 -25.34 -36.06 -12.28
CA SER A 463 -26.37 -36.94 -11.73
C SER A 463 -27.30 -37.56 -12.79
N ASN A 464 -27.45 -36.92 -13.96
CA ASN A 464 -28.36 -37.40 -15.00
C ASN A 464 -27.80 -38.53 -15.88
N ASN A 465 -26.50 -38.86 -15.78
CA ASN A 465 -25.81 -39.81 -16.65
C ASN A 465 -25.32 -41.07 -15.88
N ASP A 466 -26.19 -41.97 -15.45
CA ASP A 466 -25.88 -43.29 -14.83
C ASP A 466 -25.64 -43.33 -13.29
N ILE A 467 -26.03 -42.29 -12.54
CA ILE A 467 -25.97 -42.29 -11.07
C ILE A 467 -27.38 -42.44 -10.50
N ASP A 468 -27.62 -43.52 -9.77
CA ASP A 468 -28.87 -43.83 -9.08
C ASP A 468 -29.44 -42.59 -8.35
N GLN A 469 -30.63 -42.12 -8.74
CA GLN A 469 -31.29 -40.96 -8.12
C GLN A 469 -31.53 -41.14 -6.61
N SER A 470 -31.54 -42.40 -6.14
CA SER A 470 -31.61 -42.77 -4.72
C SER A 470 -30.38 -42.32 -3.92
N ILE A 471 -29.21 -42.20 -4.56
CA ILE A 471 -27.94 -41.81 -3.93
C ILE A 471 -27.88 -40.32 -3.59
N LEU A 472 -28.67 -39.47 -4.27
CA LEU A 472 -28.75 -38.02 -4.06
C LEU A 472 -29.68 -37.61 -2.90
N SER A 473 -30.33 -38.57 -2.24
CA SER A 473 -31.41 -38.30 -1.27
C SER A 473 -30.96 -38.16 0.20
N CYS A 474 -29.66 -38.24 0.51
CA CYS A 474 -29.18 -38.05 1.89
C CYS A 474 -29.13 -36.56 2.27
N LYS A 475 -30.30 -35.97 2.49
CA LYS A 475 -30.42 -34.65 3.13
C LYS A 475 -30.39 -34.85 4.64
N SER A 476 -29.42 -34.27 5.33
CA SER A 476 -29.56 -34.03 6.77
C SER A 476 -30.64 -32.98 6.98
N SER A 477 -31.86 -33.38 7.32
CA SER A 477 -33.01 -32.50 7.58
C SER A 477 -32.64 -31.31 8.47
N ASP A 478 -31.81 -31.55 9.48
CA ASP A 478 -31.49 -30.59 10.52
C ASP A 478 -30.63 -29.43 10.02
N MET A 479 -29.72 -29.66 9.06
CA MET A 479 -28.93 -28.58 8.46
C MET A 479 -29.77 -27.70 7.55
N ILE A 480 -30.74 -28.28 6.85
CA ILE A 480 -31.66 -27.51 6.01
C ILE A 480 -32.56 -26.63 6.90
N CYS A 481 -33.05 -27.17 8.02
CA CYS A 481 -33.78 -26.38 9.01
C CYS A 481 -32.92 -25.23 9.56
N LEU A 482 -31.67 -25.49 9.93
CA LEU A 482 -30.75 -24.45 10.41
C LEU A 482 -30.50 -23.36 9.35
N ILE A 483 -30.29 -23.75 8.08
CA ILE A 483 -30.15 -22.79 6.98
C ILE A 483 -31.41 -21.92 6.87
N GLN A 484 -32.60 -22.51 6.94
CA GLN A 484 -33.85 -21.75 6.89
C GLN A 484 -33.99 -20.78 8.08
N GLU A 485 -33.65 -21.22 9.29
CA GLU A 485 -33.64 -20.35 10.48
C GLU A 485 -32.70 -19.16 10.30
N ILE A 486 -31.48 -19.38 9.79
CA ILE A 486 -30.51 -18.31 9.53
C ILE A 486 -31.01 -17.37 8.42
N LEU A 487 -31.52 -17.91 7.31
CA LEU A 487 -32.00 -17.12 6.17
C LEU A 487 -33.17 -16.20 6.56
N ASN A 488 -34.12 -16.70 7.36
CA ASN A 488 -35.23 -15.90 7.88
C ASN A 488 -34.72 -14.69 8.69
N LYS A 489 -33.56 -14.81 9.33
CA LYS A 489 -32.93 -13.71 10.09
C LYS A 489 -32.13 -12.77 9.20
N VAL A 490 -31.42 -13.30 8.21
CA VAL A 490 -30.60 -12.50 7.29
C VAL A 490 -31.45 -11.61 6.37
N GLN A 491 -32.65 -12.04 5.95
CA GLN A 491 -33.39 -11.37 4.86
C GLN A 491 -34.62 -10.55 5.27
N LYS A 492 -35.19 -10.67 6.49
CA LYS A 492 -36.41 -9.97 6.99
C LYS A 492 -37.68 -10.00 6.11
N ASN A 493 -37.59 -10.45 4.85
CA ASN A 493 -38.66 -10.59 3.87
C ASN A 493 -38.74 -12.06 3.42
N ASP A 494 -39.96 -12.57 3.29
CA ASP A 494 -40.28 -13.92 2.81
C ASP A 494 -39.87 -14.10 1.34
N LEU A 495 -38.58 -14.36 1.08
CA LEU A 495 -38.09 -14.81 -0.23
C LEU A 495 -37.31 -16.12 -0.10
N TYR A 496 -37.53 -17.00 -1.07
CA TYR A 496 -36.96 -18.34 -1.14
C TYR A 496 -35.42 -18.38 -1.02
N SER A 497 -34.95 -19.49 -0.45
CA SER A 497 -33.55 -19.88 -0.21
C SER A 497 -32.71 -19.96 -1.49
N CYS A 498 -32.25 -18.84 -2.02
CA CYS A 498 -31.37 -18.79 -3.17
C CYS A 498 -30.08 -18.04 -2.86
N ILE A 499 -28.95 -18.56 -3.37
CA ILE A 499 -27.62 -17.95 -3.35
C ILE A 499 -27.67 -16.49 -3.81
N GLU A 500 -28.52 -16.18 -4.80
CA GLU A 500 -28.73 -14.83 -5.34
C GLU A 500 -29.25 -13.86 -4.30
N SER A 501 -30.24 -14.26 -3.49
CA SER A 501 -30.82 -13.42 -2.44
C SER A 501 -29.80 -13.09 -1.34
N VAL A 502 -28.96 -14.07 -0.97
CA VAL A 502 -27.86 -13.85 -0.01
C VAL A 502 -26.82 -12.90 -0.59
N SER A 503 -26.44 -13.09 -1.86
CA SER A 503 -25.53 -12.20 -2.58
C SER A 503 -26.05 -10.76 -2.62
N ALA A 504 -27.33 -10.55 -2.93
CA ALA A 504 -27.97 -9.24 -2.93
C ALA A 504 -27.98 -8.60 -1.53
N CYS A 505 -28.26 -9.39 -0.49
CA CYS A 505 -28.20 -8.92 0.90
C CYS A 505 -26.79 -8.39 1.23
N VAL A 506 -25.73 -9.17 0.94
CA VAL A 506 -24.34 -8.76 1.15
C VAL A 506 -24.03 -7.44 0.46
N VAL A 507 -24.44 -7.24 -0.80
CA VAL A 507 -24.20 -5.97 -1.52
C VAL A 507 -24.81 -4.79 -0.78
N SER A 508 -26.07 -4.92 -0.35
CA SER A 508 -26.83 -3.85 0.30
C SER A 508 -26.37 -3.50 1.73
N MET A 509 -25.54 -4.35 2.36
CA MET A 509 -25.07 -4.11 3.73
C MET A 509 -24.22 -2.85 3.82
N LYS A 510 -24.65 -1.93 4.67
CA LYS A 510 -23.87 -0.76 5.12
C LYS A 510 -23.09 -1.15 6.36
N ILE A 511 -21.77 -1.13 6.25
CA ILE A 511 -20.87 -1.47 7.34
C ILE A 511 -19.94 -0.29 7.54
N GLN A 512 -19.77 0.13 8.79
CA GLN A 512 -18.84 1.20 9.12
C GLN A 512 -17.41 0.67 8.97
N THR A 513 -16.51 1.49 8.44
CA THR A 513 -15.14 1.06 8.10
C THR A 513 -14.08 1.96 8.75
N LEU A 514 -14.43 3.18 9.10
CA LEU A 514 -13.53 4.12 9.76
C LEU A 514 -13.38 3.76 11.25
N PHE A 515 -12.13 3.73 11.72
CA PHE A 515 -11.76 3.61 13.13
C PHE A 515 -12.34 2.40 13.87
N ARG A 516 -12.40 1.24 13.20
CA ARG A 516 -12.96 0.02 13.79
C ARG A 516 -12.10 -0.50 14.93
N HIS A 517 -12.75 -0.89 16.03
CA HIS A 517 -12.09 -1.40 17.21
C HIS A 517 -11.33 -2.70 16.93
N LYS A 518 -10.28 -2.97 17.72
CA LYS A 518 -9.42 -4.16 17.58
C LYS A 518 -10.21 -5.47 17.62
N SER A 519 -11.21 -5.57 18.49
CA SER A 519 -12.07 -6.74 18.61
C SER A 519 -12.85 -7.05 17.33
N GLU A 520 -13.34 -6.03 16.64
CA GLU A 520 -14.06 -6.24 15.38
C GLU A 520 -13.11 -6.71 14.29
N ASN A 521 -11.93 -6.09 14.21
CA ASN A 521 -10.89 -6.51 13.28
C ASN A 521 -10.45 -7.96 13.54
N GLU A 522 -10.35 -8.40 14.80
CA GLU A 522 -10.07 -9.79 15.14
C GLU A 522 -11.15 -10.74 14.60
N VAL A 523 -12.43 -10.42 14.81
CA VAL A 523 -13.55 -11.22 14.29
C VAL A 523 -13.52 -11.24 12.76
N VAL A 524 -13.44 -10.08 12.09
CA VAL A 524 -13.41 -9.98 10.62
C VAL A 524 -12.23 -10.77 10.04
N ASN A 525 -11.06 -10.73 10.68
CA ASN A 525 -9.90 -11.50 10.23
C ASN A 525 -10.16 -13.01 10.27
N ILE A 526 -10.81 -13.53 11.32
CA ILE A 526 -11.18 -14.95 11.39
C ILE A 526 -12.24 -15.27 10.32
N LEU A 527 -13.23 -14.40 10.12
CA LEU A 527 -14.26 -14.59 9.09
C LEU A 527 -13.64 -14.66 7.68
N ARG A 528 -12.66 -13.80 7.37
CA ARG A 528 -11.91 -13.84 6.11
C ARG A 528 -11.16 -15.15 5.95
N GLN A 529 -10.44 -15.60 6.97
CA GLN A 529 -9.74 -16.90 6.91
C GLN A 529 -10.71 -18.07 6.66
N ILE A 530 -11.91 -18.05 7.26
CA ILE A 530 -12.92 -19.08 6.99
C ILE A 530 -13.34 -19.02 5.51
N MET A 531 -13.66 -17.83 5.00
CA MET A 531 -14.07 -17.65 3.60
C MET A 531 -13.00 -18.07 2.59
N ASP A 532 -11.73 -17.72 2.83
CA ASP A 532 -10.62 -18.10 1.97
C ASP A 532 -10.48 -19.64 1.90
N ASN A 533 -10.65 -20.33 3.04
CA ASN A 533 -10.65 -21.80 3.07
C ASN A 533 -11.89 -22.39 2.37
N LEU A 534 -13.08 -21.79 2.52
CA LEU A 534 -14.30 -22.25 1.82
C LEU A 534 -14.15 -22.15 0.31
N ASP A 535 -13.59 -21.04 -0.17
CA ASP A 535 -13.34 -20.80 -1.58
C ASP A 535 -12.35 -21.83 -2.15
N GLN A 536 -11.26 -22.06 -1.42
CA GLN A 536 -10.28 -23.09 -1.76
C GLN A 536 -10.86 -24.51 -1.78
N ILE A 537 -11.79 -24.85 -0.87
CA ILE A 537 -12.52 -26.14 -0.92
C ILE A 537 -13.32 -26.22 -2.21
N CYS A 538 -14.06 -25.17 -2.57
CA CYS A 538 -14.88 -25.16 -3.79
C CYS A 538 -14.01 -25.40 -5.03
N GLU A 539 -12.88 -24.69 -5.15
CA GLU A 539 -11.92 -24.90 -6.25
C GLU A 539 -11.39 -26.33 -6.30
N GLN A 540 -10.86 -26.85 -5.18
CA GLN A 540 -10.31 -28.21 -5.14
C GLN A 540 -11.35 -29.28 -5.49
N VAL A 541 -12.58 -29.13 -4.98
CA VAL A 541 -13.68 -30.07 -5.27
C VAL A 541 -14.06 -29.99 -6.75
N MET A 542 -14.18 -28.78 -7.33
CA MET A 542 -14.49 -28.61 -8.76
C MET A 542 -13.41 -29.25 -9.64
N GLU A 543 -12.13 -29.03 -9.34
CA GLU A 543 -11.01 -29.64 -10.07
C GLU A 543 -11.03 -31.18 -10.00
N ILE A 544 -11.22 -31.74 -8.80
CA ILE A 544 -11.27 -33.20 -8.62
C ILE A 544 -12.46 -33.80 -9.35
N VAL A 545 -13.64 -33.17 -9.27
CA VAL A 545 -14.84 -33.61 -9.99
C VAL A 545 -14.55 -33.63 -11.49
N GLN A 546 -14.02 -32.54 -12.05
CA GLN A 546 -13.70 -32.46 -13.48
C GLN A 546 -12.70 -33.54 -13.92
N GLU A 547 -11.60 -33.71 -13.18
CA GLU A 547 -10.57 -34.71 -13.49
C GLU A 547 -11.15 -36.13 -13.43
N LYS A 548 -11.85 -36.48 -12.34
CA LYS A 548 -12.39 -37.83 -12.15
C LYS A 548 -13.56 -38.12 -13.09
N CYS A 549 -14.39 -37.13 -13.44
CA CYS A 549 -15.41 -37.26 -14.48
C CYS A 549 -14.78 -37.60 -15.84
N SER A 550 -13.71 -36.90 -16.24
CA SER A 550 -13.00 -37.19 -17.49
C SER A 550 -12.39 -38.60 -17.50
N LEU A 551 -11.77 -39.03 -16.40
CA LEU A 551 -11.20 -40.38 -16.31
C LEU A 551 -12.29 -41.46 -16.26
N TYR A 552 -13.45 -41.16 -15.66
CA TYR A 552 -14.59 -42.06 -15.62
C TYR A 552 -15.20 -42.26 -17.01
N SER A 553 -15.42 -41.18 -17.78
CA SER A 553 -15.98 -41.24 -19.13
C SER A 553 -15.04 -41.99 -20.11
N GLN A 554 -13.73 -41.83 -19.93
CA GLN A 554 -12.70 -42.57 -20.69
C GLN A 554 -12.49 -44.01 -20.19
N ARG A 555 -13.23 -44.46 -19.15
CA ARG A 555 -13.10 -45.78 -18.51
C ARG A 555 -11.71 -46.10 -17.95
N LEU A 556 -10.93 -45.07 -17.61
CA LEU A 556 -9.54 -45.19 -17.12
C LEU A 556 -9.44 -45.37 -15.60
N LEU A 557 -10.54 -45.19 -14.85
CA LEU A 557 -10.55 -45.37 -13.40
C LEU A 557 -10.52 -46.84 -12.99
N ARG A 558 -9.58 -47.22 -12.11
CA ARG A 558 -9.52 -48.56 -11.49
C ARG A 558 -10.69 -48.78 -10.53
N SER A 559 -11.04 -50.04 -10.22
CA SER A 559 -12.21 -50.37 -9.40
C SER A 559 -12.28 -49.61 -8.07
N ARG A 560 -11.18 -49.59 -7.31
CA ARG A 560 -11.09 -48.84 -6.04
C ARG A 560 -11.30 -47.32 -6.22
N GLN A 561 -10.77 -46.74 -7.30
CA GLN A 561 -10.94 -45.33 -7.61
C GLN A 561 -12.38 -45.00 -8.01
N ARG A 562 -13.07 -45.92 -8.70
CA ARG A 562 -14.50 -45.77 -9.02
C ARG A 562 -15.36 -45.77 -7.77
N GLU A 563 -15.08 -46.62 -6.78
CA GLU A 563 -15.79 -46.57 -5.50
C GLU A 563 -15.56 -45.25 -4.76
N THR A 564 -14.31 -44.78 -4.68
CA THR A 564 -14.00 -43.49 -4.05
C THR A 564 -14.71 -42.34 -4.76
N PHE A 565 -14.73 -42.36 -6.09
CA PHE A 565 -15.42 -41.36 -6.90
C PHE A 565 -16.94 -41.38 -6.68
N LYS A 566 -17.57 -42.56 -6.62
CA LYS A 566 -18.99 -42.68 -6.26
C LYS A 566 -19.28 -42.06 -4.89
N ARG A 567 -18.51 -42.44 -3.86
CA ARG A 567 -18.68 -41.90 -2.49
C ARG A 567 -18.53 -40.37 -2.45
N MET A 568 -17.57 -39.84 -3.18
CA MET A 568 -17.39 -38.40 -3.34
C MET A 568 -18.65 -37.75 -3.90
N LEU A 569 -19.19 -38.26 -5.00
CA LEU A 569 -20.42 -37.71 -5.60
C LEU A 569 -21.63 -37.79 -4.65
N CYS A 570 -21.70 -38.80 -3.78
CA CYS A 570 -22.72 -38.86 -2.72
C CYS A 570 -22.55 -37.75 -1.67
N LEU A 571 -21.29 -37.42 -1.31
CA LEU A 571 -20.99 -36.50 -0.21
C LEU A 571 -21.02 -35.03 -0.63
N ILE A 572 -20.67 -34.72 -1.89
CA ILE A 572 -20.58 -33.35 -2.39
C ILE A 572 -21.86 -32.53 -2.13
N PRO A 573 -23.09 -33.03 -2.36
CA PRO A 573 -24.32 -32.27 -2.05
C PRO A 573 -24.41 -31.87 -0.57
N GLN A 574 -24.13 -32.81 0.34
CA GLN A 574 -24.12 -32.55 1.78
C GLN A 574 -23.03 -31.54 2.16
N LEU A 575 -21.82 -31.71 1.60
CA LEU A 575 -20.72 -30.77 1.84
C LEU A 575 -21.10 -29.37 1.37
N LYS A 576 -21.66 -29.23 0.16
CA LYS A 576 -22.14 -27.95 -0.37
C LYS A 576 -23.15 -27.28 0.57
N ASP A 577 -24.13 -28.02 1.09
CA ASP A 577 -25.11 -27.46 2.03
C ASP A 577 -24.43 -26.98 3.33
N ILE A 578 -23.42 -27.70 3.81
CA ILE A 578 -22.61 -27.28 4.97
C ILE A 578 -21.84 -25.99 4.65
N LEU A 579 -21.16 -25.92 3.51
CA LEU A 579 -20.40 -24.72 3.09
C LEU A 579 -21.33 -23.51 2.93
N PHE A 580 -22.53 -23.72 2.36
CA PHE A 580 -23.54 -22.68 2.24
C PHE A 580 -24.08 -22.22 3.61
N CYS A 581 -24.31 -23.15 4.54
CA CYS A 581 -24.69 -22.83 5.91
C CYS A 581 -23.62 -21.97 6.60
N ILE A 582 -22.34 -22.36 6.48
CA ILE A 582 -21.22 -21.56 7.02
C ILE A 582 -21.21 -20.17 6.39
N THR A 583 -21.42 -20.05 5.08
CA THR A 583 -21.51 -18.75 4.39
C THR A 583 -22.63 -17.90 4.97
N CYS A 584 -23.82 -18.47 5.22
CA CYS A 584 -24.94 -17.77 5.85
C CYS A 584 -24.61 -17.33 7.29
N ILE A 585 -23.93 -18.16 8.08
CA ILE A 585 -23.45 -17.80 9.42
C ILE A 585 -22.50 -16.60 9.35
N ILE A 586 -21.57 -16.58 8.40
CA ILE A 586 -20.63 -15.47 8.21
C ILE A 586 -21.38 -14.19 7.83
N VAL A 587 -22.35 -14.27 6.93
CA VAL A 587 -23.23 -13.14 6.54
C VAL A 587 -23.98 -12.59 7.76
N MET A 588 -24.48 -13.46 8.63
CA MET A 588 -25.13 -13.07 9.89
C MET A 588 -24.15 -12.40 10.86
N CYS A 589 -22.95 -12.96 11.07
CA CYS A 589 -21.90 -12.34 11.87
C CYS A 589 -21.51 -10.96 11.30
N LEU A 590 -21.48 -10.83 9.98
CA LEU A 590 -21.16 -9.60 9.28
C LEU A 590 -22.25 -8.53 9.48
N GLN A 591 -23.53 -8.90 9.52
CA GLN A 591 -24.61 -7.96 9.86
C GLN A 591 -24.48 -7.41 11.29
N PHE A 592 -23.90 -8.19 12.20
CA PHE A 592 -23.68 -7.80 13.59
C PHE A 592 -22.34 -7.07 13.81
N VAL A 593 -21.48 -6.95 12.78
CA VAL A 593 -20.09 -6.53 12.94
C VAL A 593 -19.95 -5.16 13.62
N ASN A 594 -20.84 -4.21 13.30
CA ASN A 594 -20.81 -2.86 13.87
C ASN A 594 -21.10 -2.84 15.38
N ASN A 595 -21.75 -3.88 15.90
CA ASN A 595 -22.19 -3.98 17.27
C ASN A 595 -21.24 -4.84 18.13
N ILE A 596 -20.18 -5.42 17.56
CA ILE A 596 -19.25 -6.29 18.29
C ILE A 596 -18.65 -5.59 19.52
N CYS A 597 -18.38 -4.28 19.44
CA CYS A 597 -17.85 -3.52 20.58
C CYS A 597 -18.80 -3.43 21.78
N SER A 598 -20.10 -3.67 21.58
CA SER A 598 -21.11 -3.66 22.66
C SER A 598 -21.21 -5.00 23.39
N LEU A 599 -20.55 -6.05 22.89
CA LEU A 599 -20.55 -7.37 23.54
C LEU A 599 -19.76 -7.34 24.84
N LEU A 600 -20.23 -8.13 25.82
CA LEU A 600 -19.43 -8.44 27.01
C LEU A 600 -18.21 -9.27 26.60
N GLU A 601 -17.13 -9.20 27.38
CA GLU A 601 -15.89 -9.94 27.09
C GLU A 601 -16.13 -11.46 26.93
N GLN A 602 -16.98 -12.04 27.77
CA GLN A 602 -17.36 -13.46 27.71
C GLN A 602 -18.15 -13.81 26.44
N GLU A 603 -18.95 -12.87 25.94
CA GLU A 603 -19.76 -13.00 24.73
C GLU A 603 -18.86 -12.93 23.49
N LEU A 604 -17.93 -11.99 23.46
CA LEU A 604 -16.90 -11.90 22.43
C LEU A 604 -16.02 -13.17 22.40
N GLU A 605 -15.59 -13.66 23.56
CA GLU A 605 -14.80 -14.89 23.64
C GLU A 605 -15.59 -16.11 23.13
N SER A 606 -16.90 -16.16 23.40
CA SER A 606 -17.79 -17.22 22.89
C SER A 606 -17.95 -17.16 21.38
N LEU A 607 -18.10 -15.96 20.79
CA LEU A 607 -18.11 -15.76 19.34
C LEU A 607 -16.80 -16.21 18.71
N LEU A 608 -15.66 -15.77 19.23
CA LEU A 608 -14.34 -16.13 18.72
C LEU A 608 -14.09 -17.64 18.81
N LYS A 609 -14.47 -18.29 19.92
CA LYS A 609 -14.40 -19.76 20.06
C LYS A 609 -15.22 -20.46 18.99
N PHE A 610 -16.43 -19.98 18.71
CA PHE A 610 -17.28 -20.53 17.67
C PHE A 610 -16.69 -20.34 16.27
N CYS A 611 -16.23 -19.13 15.93
CA CYS A 611 -15.58 -18.87 14.65
C CYS A 611 -14.31 -19.72 14.48
N ARG A 612 -13.49 -19.90 15.53
CA ARG A 612 -12.30 -20.77 15.50
C ARG A 612 -12.66 -22.25 15.30
N MET A 613 -13.78 -22.72 15.85
CA MET A 613 -14.29 -24.07 15.60
C MET A 613 -14.65 -24.27 14.12
N ILE A 614 -15.30 -23.27 13.49
CA ILE A 614 -15.61 -23.29 12.06
C ILE A 614 -14.32 -23.26 11.23
N LEU A 615 -13.38 -22.38 11.57
CA LEU A 615 -12.09 -22.27 10.90
C LEU A 615 -11.34 -23.62 10.91
N GLN A 616 -11.28 -24.28 12.07
CA GLN A 616 -10.64 -25.58 12.20
C GLN A 616 -11.31 -26.64 11.32
N PHE A 617 -12.64 -26.62 11.20
CA PHE A 617 -13.37 -27.52 10.30
C PHE A 617 -12.96 -27.29 8.84
N VAL A 618 -13.04 -26.05 8.34
CA VAL A 618 -12.75 -25.77 6.93
C VAL A 618 -11.27 -26.04 6.59
N GLN A 619 -10.33 -25.72 7.48
CA GLN A 619 -8.91 -26.05 7.29
C GLN A 619 -8.68 -27.57 7.20
N ASN A 620 -9.41 -28.36 8.00
CA ASN A 620 -9.34 -29.82 7.92
C ASN A 620 -9.92 -30.33 6.60
N VAL A 621 -11.05 -29.77 6.13
CA VAL A 621 -11.61 -30.15 4.83
C VAL A 621 -10.64 -29.81 3.70
N VAL A 622 -10.08 -28.59 3.65
CA VAL A 622 -9.04 -28.18 2.67
C VAL A 622 -7.90 -29.20 2.63
N SER A 623 -7.40 -29.62 3.79
CA SER A 623 -6.31 -30.61 3.88
C SER A 623 -6.71 -31.97 3.29
N LEU A 624 -7.95 -32.41 3.48
CA LEU A 624 -8.47 -33.70 3.03
C LEU A 624 -8.91 -33.71 1.57
N THR A 625 -9.28 -32.55 1.01
CA THR A 625 -9.65 -32.36 -0.40
C THR A 625 -8.47 -32.08 -1.31
N LYS A 626 -7.23 -32.01 -0.79
CA LYS A 626 -6.04 -31.94 -1.65
C LYS A 626 -5.97 -33.13 -2.61
N ARG A 627 -5.50 -32.87 -3.84
CA ARG A 627 -5.44 -33.86 -4.94
C ARG A 627 -4.68 -35.14 -4.58
N ASP A 628 -3.64 -35.04 -3.74
CA ASP A 628 -2.81 -36.16 -3.28
C ASP A 628 -3.45 -37.00 -2.16
N LYS A 629 -4.36 -36.41 -1.36
CA LYS A 629 -5.01 -37.10 -0.24
C LYS A 629 -6.37 -37.69 -0.61
N ASN A 630 -7.27 -36.85 -1.13
CA ASN A 630 -8.59 -37.23 -1.63
C ASN A 630 -9.41 -38.15 -0.67
N ARG A 631 -9.52 -37.76 0.62
CA ARG A 631 -10.02 -38.63 1.71
C ARG A 631 -11.49 -38.38 2.11
N TRP A 632 -12.42 -38.82 1.27
CA TRP A 632 -13.86 -38.53 1.43
C TRP A 632 -14.55 -39.17 2.66
N LEU A 633 -14.09 -40.32 3.15
CA LEU A 633 -14.65 -40.93 4.37
C LEU A 633 -14.38 -40.07 5.61
N GLU A 634 -13.16 -39.53 5.71
CA GLU A 634 -12.78 -38.66 6.82
C GLU A 634 -13.58 -37.35 6.77
N ILE A 635 -13.81 -36.81 5.57
CA ILE A 635 -14.67 -35.62 5.36
C ILE A 635 -16.10 -35.89 5.82
N GLN A 636 -16.66 -37.08 5.54
CA GLN A 636 -18.01 -37.43 5.97
C GLN A 636 -18.12 -37.45 7.51
N MET A 637 -17.20 -38.13 8.19
CA MET A 637 -17.18 -38.19 9.66
C MET A 637 -16.98 -36.81 10.29
N LEU A 638 -16.09 -36.00 9.70
CA LEU A 638 -15.82 -34.63 10.12
C LEU A 638 -17.09 -33.76 9.97
N SER A 639 -17.80 -33.90 8.85
CA SER A 639 -19.03 -33.17 8.54
C SER A 639 -20.16 -33.50 9.52
N GLU A 640 -20.38 -34.79 9.82
CA GLU A 640 -21.40 -35.21 10.79
C GLU A 640 -21.12 -34.66 12.20
N LYS A 641 -19.86 -34.68 12.64
CA LYS A 641 -19.44 -34.10 13.92
C LYS A 641 -19.62 -32.58 13.92
N PHE A 642 -19.28 -31.91 12.82
CA PHE A 642 -19.41 -30.47 12.67
C PHE A 642 -20.88 -30.03 12.77
N CYS A 643 -21.79 -30.66 12.01
CA CYS A 643 -23.21 -30.31 12.04
C CYS A 643 -23.80 -30.37 13.47
N LYS A 644 -23.50 -31.44 14.23
CA LYS A 644 -23.94 -31.58 15.62
C LYS A 644 -23.42 -30.45 16.51
N ASN A 645 -22.15 -30.09 16.35
CA ASN A 645 -21.54 -29.02 17.13
C ASN A 645 -22.11 -27.64 16.77
N VAL A 646 -22.32 -27.36 15.49
CA VAL A 646 -22.89 -26.08 15.04
C VAL A 646 -24.31 -25.91 15.57
N ILE A 647 -25.17 -26.91 15.40
CA ILE A 647 -26.56 -26.86 15.91
C ILE A 647 -26.58 -26.65 17.42
N LYS A 648 -25.72 -27.36 18.17
CA LYS A 648 -25.59 -27.19 19.63
C LYS A 648 -25.19 -25.77 20.02
N ASN A 649 -24.22 -25.17 19.32
CA ASN A 649 -23.75 -23.82 19.62
C ASN A 649 -24.77 -22.76 19.20
N PHE A 650 -25.44 -22.94 18.07
CA PHE A 650 -26.46 -22.02 17.57
C PHE A 650 -27.66 -21.93 18.54
N ASN A 651 -28.04 -23.06 19.14
CA ASN A 651 -29.08 -23.14 20.16
C ASN A 651 -28.62 -22.66 21.55
N SER A 652 -27.39 -22.16 21.70
CA SER A 652 -26.92 -21.64 22.99
C SER A 652 -27.56 -20.27 23.29
N PRO A 653 -27.77 -19.91 24.58
CA PRO A 653 -28.33 -18.61 24.97
C PRO A 653 -27.53 -17.40 24.47
N PHE A 654 -26.24 -17.60 24.16
CA PHE A 654 -25.39 -16.57 23.58
C PHE A 654 -25.76 -16.30 22.11
N PHE A 655 -25.73 -17.32 21.25
CA PHE A 655 -26.11 -17.16 19.85
C PHE A 655 -27.58 -16.76 19.72
N PHE A 656 -28.45 -17.28 20.57
CA PHE A 656 -29.85 -16.86 20.64
C PHE A 656 -29.99 -15.34 20.89
N ARG A 657 -29.15 -14.74 21.76
CA ARG A 657 -29.12 -13.28 22.00
C ARG A 657 -28.47 -12.50 20.86
N LEU A 658 -27.40 -13.02 20.27
CA LEU A 658 -26.75 -12.42 19.10
C LEU A 658 -27.68 -12.41 17.87
N VAL A 659 -28.60 -13.39 17.80
CA VAL A 659 -29.62 -13.58 16.74
C VAL A 659 -30.94 -12.84 17.02
N LEU A 660 -31.24 -12.49 18.28
CA LEU A 660 -32.50 -11.83 18.69
C LEU A 660 -32.35 -10.40 19.22
N SER A 661 -31.13 -9.86 19.33
CA SER A 661 -30.98 -8.44 19.58
C SER A 661 -31.54 -7.69 18.37
N ASP A 662 -32.72 -7.11 18.54
CA ASP A 662 -33.34 -6.24 17.56
C ASP A 662 -32.36 -5.10 17.27
N ASN A 663 -31.81 -5.07 16.05
CA ASN A 663 -31.11 -3.93 15.47
C ASN A 663 -32.08 -2.73 15.37
N THR A 664 -32.40 -2.15 16.51
CA THR A 664 -33.11 -0.88 16.66
C THR A 664 -32.12 0.15 17.16
N GLN A 665 -31.28 0.63 16.24
CA GLN A 665 -30.80 2.02 16.20
C GLN A 665 -30.26 2.33 14.80
#